data_AF-A0A4W4FPD3-F1
#
_entry.id   AF-A0A4W4FPD3-F1
#
_cell.length_a   1.000
_cell.length_b   1.000
_cell.length_c   1.000
_cell.angle_alpha   90.00
_cell.angle_beta   90.00
_cell.angle_gamma   90.00
#
_symmetry.space_group_name_H-M   'P 1'
#
loop_
_entity.id
_entity.type
_entity.pdbx_description
1 polymer ?
#
loop_
_entity_poly.entity_id
_entity_poly.type
_entity_poly.pdbx_seq_one_letter_code
_entity_poly.pdbx_strand_id
1 'polypeptide(L)'
;MSEACPVGTYKASAGSAPCIRCPANSRTGLEASEECECRSGFYRAPGDASTTACTGPPSAPVSLSWEYESSKGGVALYWKPPQDMGGRSEVWYGVVCRICPAAKNSPSSVCSWCGETVTYGPSQTGLRQTKVTLGNLLTRVTYIQAMNDVSALSPFPPQSATINFTTSQSVPSEVPVLHQLSSSSDSITLSWPQPNRPNGDILEYQLRYYDKTSVVSVFSETNTMTVTSLIPGSIYAFQIRARNERGFGPYSHTIYFSTMARGMENSRQIQNRLPLMVGSVMGGAAFLLVVAAVVVVFYYVDPSMYEDPSEAVKEFAREIEPTQLKIEEVIRAAQFGEVSRGRYRPLGRREMLVAVKTLRWGVTDHERGVFLREAGVLGQFDHPNVLKLEGVIIHTPPERIITELMENGPLDAFLRENEDQFSVLQLVGMLRGVGAGMRYLSERNFVHRDLAARNVLVNSNLVCKVSDFGLSSKIPVRWTAPEAFQHRKFSSASDVWSFGILMWEVMSYGDRPYWDMSNQEVRLEQYRLPAPSGCPSALHALMLQCWQGDRQDRPGFDSLLSSLDRLIRHPASLKAELARPTQPLLSPTHTDLSSVTTVHEWLIALRMDRYRDEFDRAQLHSLERVIIHIYTHLHTCAVYTHGH
;
A
#
# COMPACT_ATOMS: atom_id res chain seq x y z
N MET A 1 55.89 -44.28 -0.56
CA MET A 1 55.56 -43.08 0.23
C MET A 1 54.42 -42.37 -0.49
N SER A 2 53.34 -42.03 0.21
CA SER A 2 52.23 -41.26 -0.36
C SER A 2 52.64 -39.78 -0.41
N GLU A 3 52.82 -39.24 -1.60
CA GLU A 3 53.15 -37.82 -1.77
C GLU A 3 51.90 -36.94 -1.62
N ALA A 4 52.10 -35.77 -1.00
CA ALA A 4 51.09 -34.72 -0.89
C ALA A 4 50.82 -34.10 -2.26
N CYS A 5 49.57 -33.71 -2.52
CA CYS A 5 49.26 -33.02 -3.77
C CYS A 5 49.89 -31.63 -3.77
N PRO A 6 50.68 -31.26 -4.81
CA PRO A 6 51.27 -29.94 -4.90
C PRO A 6 50.21 -28.86 -5.12
N VAL A 7 50.55 -27.61 -4.80
CA VAL A 7 49.70 -26.44 -4.99
C VAL A 7 49.11 -26.39 -6.41
N GLY A 8 47.81 -26.12 -6.51
CA GLY A 8 47.04 -26.16 -7.75
C GLY A 8 46.48 -27.54 -8.11
N THR A 9 46.75 -28.57 -7.31
CA THR A 9 46.15 -29.91 -7.43
C THR A 9 45.55 -30.38 -6.11
N TYR A 10 44.56 -31.27 -6.16
CA TYR A 10 43.80 -31.75 -5.00
C TYR A 10 43.44 -33.23 -5.14
N LYS A 11 43.06 -33.87 -4.03
CA LYS A 11 42.40 -35.19 -4.02
C LYS A 11 41.44 -35.29 -2.85
N ALA A 12 40.22 -35.77 -3.10
CA ALA A 12 39.13 -35.81 -2.10
C ALA A 12 39.34 -36.79 -0.94
N SER A 13 40.32 -37.69 -1.03
CA SER A 13 40.62 -38.67 0.00
C SER A 13 42.10 -39.06 0.02
N ALA A 14 42.65 -39.29 1.20
CA ALA A 14 44.01 -39.81 1.37
C ALA A 14 44.14 -41.23 0.76
N GLY A 15 45.10 -41.40 -0.15
CA GLY A 15 45.31 -42.67 -0.84
C GLY A 15 46.31 -42.56 -1.99
N SER A 16 46.48 -43.66 -2.73
CA SER A 16 47.35 -43.80 -3.91
C SER A 16 46.78 -43.18 -5.19
N ALA A 17 45.58 -42.59 -5.12
CA ALA A 17 44.97 -41.92 -6.26
C ALA A 17 45.83 -40.71 -6.71
N PRO A 18 45.97 -40.49 -8.03
CA PRO A 18 46.74 -39.37 -8.55
C PRO A 18 46.07 -38.03 -8.23
N CYS A 19 46.88 -36.99 -8.02
CA CYS A 19 46.38 -35.64 -7.79
C CYS A 19 45.74 -35.06 -9.04
N ILE A 20 44.58 -34.44 -8.89
CA ILE A 20 43.79 -33.87 -9.99
C ILE A 20 44.02 -32.36 -9.99
N ARG A 21 44.15 -31.74 -11.17
CA ARG A 21 44.22 -30.27 -11.28
C ARG A 21 42.91 -29.64 -10.84
N CYS A 22 43.01 -28.47 -10.19
CA CYS A 22 41.82 -27.71 -9.83
C CYS A 22 40.95 -27.39 -11.07
N PRO A 23 39.62 -27.56 -10.96
CA PRO A 23 38.68 -27.16 -12.01
C PRO A 23 38.81 -25.68 -12.38
N ALA A 24 38.32 -25.31 -13.56
CA ALA A 24 38.36 -23.92 -14.01
C ALA A 24 37.74 -22.96 -12.98
N ASN A 25 38.30 -21.75 -12.87
CA ASN A 25 37.91 -20.71 -11.91
C ASN A 25 37.97 -21.11 -10.43
N SER A 26 38.70 -22.17 -10.09
CA SER A 26 39.03 -22.56 -8.73
C SER A 26 40.55 -22.53 -8.47
N ARG A 27 40.96 -22.64 -7.21
CA ARG A 27 42.36 -22.74 -6.79
C ARG A 27 42.48 -23.42 -5.44
N THR A 28 43.65 -23.96 -5.15
CA THR A 28 44.11 -24.18 -3.79
C THR A 28 45.46 -23.48 -3.60
N GLY A 29 45.66 -22.88 -2.42
CA GLY A 29 46.94 -22.29 -1.99
C GLY A 29 47.77 -23.20 -1.08
N LEU A 30 47.27 -24.39 -0.74
CA LEU A 30 47.87 -25.29 0.25
C LEU A 30 48.20 -26.65 -0.38
N GLU A 31 49.32 -27.25 0.01
CA GLU A 31 49.63 -28.64 -0.32
C GLU A 31 48.65 -29.59 0.38
N ALA A 32 48.44 -30.78 -0.20
CA ALA A 32 47.52 -31.80 0.32
C ALA A 32 46.04 -31.36 0.47
N SER A 33 45.58 -30.42 -0.36
CA SER A 33 44.18 -29.97 -0.31
C SER A 33 43.18 -31.05 -0.73
N GLU A 34 42.08 -31.12 0.00
CA GLU A 34 40.98 -32.07 -0.24
C GLU A 34 39.98 -31.56 -1.28
N GLU A 35 39.93 -30.24 -1.50
CA GLU A 35 39.08 -29.59 -2.51
C GLU A 35 39.69 -28.28 -3.02
N CYS A 36 39.14 -27.75 -4.12
CA CYS A 36 39.57 -26.46 -4.68
C CYS A 36 38.50 -25.39 -4.45
N GLU A 37 38.89 -24.30 -3.79
CA GLU A 37 38.04 -23.14 -3.53
C GLU A 37 37.81 -22.31 -4.80
N CYS A 38 36.63 -21.70 -4.91
CA CYS A 38 36.34 -20.80 -6.03
C CYS A 38 37.14 -19.49 -5.93
N ARG A 39 37.56 -18.99 -7.09
CA ARG A 39 38.18 -17.66 -7.19
C ARG A 39 37.11 -16.58 -6.97
N SER A 40 37.53 -15.40 -6.51
CA SER A 40 36.64 -14.25 -6.32
C SER A 40 35.83 -13.95 -7.59
N GLY A 41 34.51 -13.79 -7.44
CA GLY A 41 33.57 -13.59 -8.55
C GLY A 41 33.00 -14.87 -9.18
N PHE A 42 33.46 -16.05 -8.74
CA PHE A 42 32.96 -17.34 -9.20
C PHE A 42 32.47 -18.18 -8.01
N TYR A 43 31.47 -19.01 -8.26
CA TYR A 43 30.77 -19.78 -7.24
C TYR A 43 30.38 -21.17 -7.76
N ARG A 44 30.06 -22.06 -6.84
CA ARG A 44 29.38 -23.33 -7.10
C ARG A 44 27.96 -23.23 -6.56
N ALA A 45 26.98 -23.63 -7.36
CA ALA A 45 25.59 -23.70 -6.91
C ALA A 45 25.42 -24.84 -5.88
N PRO A 46 24.39 -24.82 -5.03
CA PRO A 46 24.19 -25.85 -3.99
C PRO A 46 24.11 -27.30 -4.51
N GLY A 47 23.83 -27.51 -5.80
CA GLY A 47 23.80 -28.84 -6.44
C GLY A 47 25.06 -29.22 -7.22
N ASP A 48 26.08 -28.36 -7.28
CA ASP A 48 27.31 -28.62 -8.03
C ASP A 48 28.29 -29.49 -7.21
N ALA A 49 28.91 -30.51 -7.83
CA ALA A 49 29.94 -31.30 -7.17
C ALA A 49 31.24 -30.48 -6.99
N SER A 50 32.06 -30.79 -5.97
CA SER A 50 33.36 -30.11 -5.74
C SER A 50 34.35 -30.24 -6.91
N THR A 51 34.14 -31.25 -7.76
CA THR A 51 34.91 -31.51 -8.97
C THR A 51 34.50 -30.66 -10.18
N THR A 52 33.36 -29.95 -10.12
CA THR A 52 32.93 -29.06 -11.22
C THR A 52 33.66 -27.71 -11.16
N ALA A 53 33.74 -27.06 -12.31
CA ALA A 53 34.30 -25.71 -12.44
C ALA A 53 33.42 -24.69 -11.73
N CYS A 54 34.05 -23.67 -11.14
CA CYS A 54 33.30 -22.54 -10.59
C CYS A 54 32.79 -21.65 -11.74
N THR A 55 31.58 -21.14 -11.57
CA THR A 55 30.84 -20.39 -12.60
C THR A 55 30.49 -19.00 -12.08
N GLY A 56 30.31 -18.04 -12.99
CA GLY A 56 30.02 -16.65 -12.66
C GLY A 56 28.55 -16.27 -12.97
N PRO A 57 28.08 -15.11 -12.48
CA PRO A 57 26.81 -14.55 -12.93
C PRO A 57 26.88 -14.17 -14.42
N PRO A 58 25.77 -14.21 -15.17
CA PRO A 58 25.76 -13.87 -16.58
C PRO A 58 25.88 -12.35 -16.80
N SER A 59 26.30 -11.95 -18.00
CA SER A 59 26.29 -10.54 -18.43
C SER A 59 24.86 -10.03 -18.67
N ALA A 60 24.71 -8.73 -18.94
CA ALA A 60 23.41 -8.17 -19.30
C ALA A 60 22.88 -8.80 -20.62
N PRO A 61 21.54 -8.92 -20.78
CA PRO A 61 20.92 -9.29 -22.06
C PRO A 61 21.27 -8.28 -23.16
N VAL A 62 21.26 -8.73 -24.42
CA VAL A 62 21.64 -7.89 -25.57
C VAL A 62 20.50 -7.74 -26.57
N SER A 63 20.62 -6.76 -27.48
CA SER A 63 19.67 -6.55 -28.59
C SER A 63 18.21 -6.40 -28.15
N LEU A 64 17.95 -5.52 -27.19
CA LEU A 64 16.60 -5.24 -26.70
C LEU A 64 15.78 -4.51 -27.78
N SER A 65 14.56 -4.98 -28.03
CA SER A 65 13.58 -4.35 -28.92
C SER A 65 12.17 -4.43 -28.35
N TRP A 66 11.23 -3.69 -28.94
CA TRP A 66 9.85 -3.69 -28.50
C TRP A 66 8.88 -3.51 -29.67
N GLU A 67 7.67 -4.03 -29.53
CA GLU A 67 6.58 -3.93 -30.50
C GLU A 67 5.24 -3.70 -29.80
N TYR A 68 4.27 -3.08 -30.48
CA TYR A 68 2.93 -2.88 -29.95
C TYR A 68 2.03 -4.09 -30.27
N GLU A 69 1.36 -4.64 -29.25
CA GLU A 69 0.48 -5.80 -29.39
C GLU A 69 -0.99 -5.34 -29.48
N SER A 70 -1.44 -5.09 -30.72
CA SER A 70 -2.75 -4.51 -31.04
C SER A 70 -3.96 -5.34 -30.58
N SER A 71 -3.80 -6.64 -30.37
CA SER A 71 -4.85 -7.55 -29.94
C SER A 71 -5.15 -7.50 -28.44
N LYS A 72 -4.22 -7.01 -27.61
CA LYS A 72 -4.31 -7.04 -26.13
C LYS A 72 -4.08 -5.69 -25.45
N GLY A 73 -3.73 -4.64 -26.19
CA GLY A 73 -3.52 -3.30 -25.63
C GLY A 73 -2.28 -3.19 -24.74
N GLY A 74 -1.12 -3.63 -25.25
CA GLY A 74 0.15 -3.65 -24.51
C GLY A 74 1.40 -3.56 -25.38
N VAL A 75 2.57 -3.61 -24.75
CA VAL A 75 3.90 -3.59 -25.39
C VAL A 75 4.59 -4.92 -25.18
N ALA A 76 4.98 -5.59 -26.25
CA ALA A 76 5.84 -6.77 -26.21
C ALA A 76 7.31 -6.34 -26.23
N LEU A 77 8.09 -6.78 -25.25
CA LEU A 77 9.55 -6.61 -25.20
C LEU A 77 10.23 -7.89 -25.65
N TYR A 78 11.29 -7.74 -26.43
CA TYR A 78 12.12 -8.82 -26.93
C TYR A 78 13.59 -8.54 -26.61
N TRP A 79 14.36 -9.58 -26.36
CA TRP A 79 15.81 -9.49 -26.18
C TRP A 79 16.51 -10.76 -26.68
N LYS A 80 17.83 -10.73 -26.73
CA LYS A 80 18.68 -11.89 -26.93
C LYS A 80 19.38 -12.27 -25.63
N PRO A 81 19.77 -13.55 -25.46
CA PRO A 81 20.53 -13.99 -24.29
C PRO A 81 21.84 -13.21 -24.11
N PRO A 82 22.37 -13.17 -22.87
CA PRO A 82 23.67 -12.57 -22.57
C PRO A 82 24.77 -13.09 -23.49
N GLN A 83 25.73 -12.22 -23.82
CA GLN A 83 26.91 -12.63 -24.59
C GLN A 83 27.80 -13.58 -23.77
N ASP A 84 27.86 -13.38 -22.46
CA ASP A 84 28.51 -14.29 -21.52
C ASP A 84 27.47 -14.84 -20.52
N MET A 85 27.28 -16.16 -20.51
CA MET A 85 26.36 -16.83 -19.58
C MET A 85 27.03 -17.20 -18.24
N GLY A 86 28.29 -16.79 -18.03
CA GLY A 86 29.04 -17.09 -16.81
C GLY A 86 29.44 -18.56 -16.68
N GLY A 87 29.49 -19.29 -17.79
CA GLY A 87 29.85 -20.71 -17.83
C GLY A 87 28.72 -21.69 -17.51
N ARG A 88 27.46 -21.22 -17.44
CA ARG A 88 26.26 -22.04 -17.22
C ARG A 88 25.34 -22.04 -18.44
N SER A 89 24.52 -23.08 -18.61
CA SER A 89 23.59 -23.19 -19.74
C SER A 89 22.17 -22.72 -19.37
N GLU A 90 21.87 -22.73 -18.09
CA GLU A 90 20.64 -22.23 -17.49
C GLU A 90 20.74 -20.72 -17.21
N VAL A 91 19.86 -19.96 -17.86
CA VAL A 91 19.69 -18.52 -17.63
C VAL A 91 18.20 -18.22 -17.63
N TRP A 92 17.74 -17.42 -16.67
CA TRP A 92 16.41 -16.85 -16.64
C TRP A 92 16.46 -15.34 -16.49
N TYR A 93 15.34 -14.69 -16.79
CA TYR A 93 15.25 -13.24 -16.85
C TYR A 93 14.26 -12.69 -15.82
N GLY A 94 14.56 -11.47 -15.35
CA GLY A 94 13.68 -10.65 -14.53
C GLY A 94 13.45 -9.29 -15.19
N VAL A 95 12.23 -8.78 -15.10
CA VAL A 95 11.85 -7.49 -15.71
C VAL A 95 11.48 -6.49 -14.61
N VAL A 96 12.25 -5.41 -14.54
CA VAL A 96 12.09 -4.35 -13.55
C VAL A 96 11.62 -3.09 -14.26
N CYS A 97 10.46 -2.59 -13.86
CA CYS A 97 9.86 -1.41 -14.45
C CYS A 97 9.90 -0.22 -13.49
N ARG A 98 10.35 0.95 -13.99
CA ARG A 98 10.45 2.19 -13.20
C ARG A 98 9.92 3.42 -13.95
N ILE A 99 9.43 4.43 -13.21
CA ILE A 99 9.08 5.77 -13.69
C ILE A 99 10.25 6.67 -13.33
N CYS A 100 10.93 7.23 -14.32
CA CYS A 100 11.97 8.23 -14.09
C CYS A 100 11.48 9.59 -14.60
N PRO A 101 11.64 10.69 -13.84
CA PRO A 101 11.20 12.03 -14.25
C PRO A 101 11.84 12.53 -15.56
N ALA A 102 13.00 11.98 -15.93
CA ALA A 102 13.63 12.18 -17.23
C ALA A 102 14.09 10.84 -17.82
N ALA A 103 13.71 10.56 -19.08
CA ALA A 103 14.00 9.30 -19.76
C ALA A 103 15.49 9.06 -20.08
N LYS A 104 16.35 10.06 -19.89
CA LYS A 104 17.78 9.99 -20.16
C LYS A 104 18.52 10.66 -19.00
N ASN A 105 19.24 9.87 -18.20
CA ASN A 105 20.21 10.28 -17.18
C ASN A 105 19.70 10.77 -15.81
N SER A 106 18.61 10.19 -15.27
CA SER A 106 18.33 10.30 -13.83
C SER A 106 19.02 9.17 -13.05
N PRO A 107 19.65 9.45 -11.89
CA PRO A 107 20.17 8.40 -11.02
C PRO A 107 19.04 7.49 -10.53
N SER A 108 19.34 6.20 -10.39
CA SER A 108 18.40 5.14 -9.97
C SER A 108 17.68 5.42 -8.64
N SER A 109 18.10 6.40 -7.84
CA SER A 109 17.42 6.80 -6.59
C SER A 109 16.16 7.66 -6.81
N VAL A 110 15.98 8.26 -7.99
CA VAL A 110 14.88 9.21 -8.28
C VAL A 110 13.72 8.53 -9.03
N CYS A 111 13.91 7.28 -9.48
CA CYS A 111 12.88 6.56 -10.22
C CYS A 111 11.93 5.78 -9.29
N SER A 112 10.62 6.00 -9.41
CA SER A 112 9.61 5.22 -8.68
C SER A 112 9.27 3.92 -9.42
N TRP A 113 8.67 2.96 -8.75
CA TRP A 113 8.29 1.69 -9.37
C TRP A 113 7.13 1.84 -10.35
N CYS A 114 6.98 0.88 -11.25
CA CYS A 114 5.69 0.60 -11.88
C CYS A 114 4.59 0.49 -10.83
N GLY A 115 3.46 1.18 -11.07
CA GLY A 115 2.27 1.01 -10.24
C GLY A 115 1.75 -0.43 -10.35
N GLU A 116 1.00 -0.89 -9.35
CA GLU A 116 0.47 -2.26 -9.26
C GLU A 116 -0.50 -2.63 -10.41
N THR A 117 -0.86 -1.67 -11.27
CA THR A 117 -1.76 -1.85 -12.42
C THR A 117 -1.06 -2.43 -13.65
N VAL A 118 0.28 -2.51 -13.67
CA VAL A 118 1.05 -3.04 -14.81
C VAL A 118 1.07 -4.57 -14.75
N THR A 119 0.60 -5.18 -15.83
CA THR A 119 0.50 -6.63 -15.96
C THR A 119 1.65 -7.18 -16.81
N TYR A 120 2.23 -8.30 -16.40
CA TYR A 120 3.30 -9.00 -17.12
C TYR A 120 2.81 -10.35 -17.63
N GLY A 121 2.93 -10.60 -18.92
CA GLY A 121 2.64 -11.89 -19.54
C GLY A 121 3.91 -12.50 -20.14
N PRO A 122 4.32 -13.73 -19.77
CA PRO A 122 3.66 -14.68 -18.86
C PRO A 122 3.97 -14.47 -17.36
N SER A 123 5.13 -13.90 -17.02
CA SER A 123 5.53 -13.59 -15.64
C SER A 123 6.49 -12.40 -15.62
N GLN A 124 6.74 -11.83 -14.44
CA GLN A 124 7.71 -10.74 -14.26
C GLN A 124 9.14 -11.25 -14.01
N THR A 125 9.26 -12.40 -13.34
CA THR A 125 10.52 -13.05 -12.95
C THR A 125 10.51 -14.52 -13.35
N GLY A 126 11.68 -15.16 -13.34
CA GLY A 126 11.82 -16.58 -13.71
C GLY A 126 11.56 -16.85 -15.19
N LEU A 127 11.64 -15.84 -16.05
CA LEU A 127 11.36 -15.96 -17.48
C LEU A 127 12.45 -16.80 -18.15
N ARG A 128 12.09 -17.94 -18.73
CA ARG A 128 13.01 -18.76 -19.55
C ARG A 128 13.00 -18.39 -21.02
N GLN A 129 12.03 -17.57 -21.42
CA GLN A 129 11.88 -17.04 -22.77
C GLN A 129 12.39 -15.61 -22.86
N THR A 130 12.76 -15.17 -24.06
CA THR A 130 13.25 -13.81 -24.32
C THR A 130 12.17 -12.85 -24.79
N LYS A 131 10.93 -13.06 -24.34
CA LYS A 131 9.75 -12.23 -24.62
C LYS A 131 8.94 -12.02 -23.34
N VAL A 132 8.53 -10.77 -23.09
CA VAL A 132 7.49 -10.44 -22.11
C VAL A 132 6.53 -9.41 -22.70
N THR A 133 5.23 -9.53 -22.41
CA THR A 133 4.23 -8.52 -22.78
C THR A 133 3.82 -7.74 -21.54
N LEU A 134 3.89 -6.41 -21.62
CA LEU A 134 3.49 -5.49 -20.55
C LEU A 134 2.18 -4.79 -20.94
N GLY A 135 1.21 -4.76 -20.03
CA GLY A 135 -0.08 -4.07 -20.19
C GLY A 135 -0.24 -2.84 -19.30
N ASN A 136 -1.20 -1.97 -19.61
CA ASN A 136 -1.58 -0.79 -18.81
C ASN A 136 -0.42 0.19 -18.53
N LEU A 137 0.41 0.47 -19.54
CA LEU A 137 1.59 1.32 -19.39
C LEU A 137 1.30 2.79 -19.73
N LEU A 138 1.81 3.68 -18.88
CA LEU A 138 1.97 5.10 -19.14
C LEU A 138 3.48 5.39 -19.17
N THR A 139 4.06 5.53 -20.39
CA THR A 139 5.42 6.02 -20.75
C THR A 139 6.61 5.60 -19.85
N ARG A 140 7.56 4.72 -20.28
CA ARG A 140 8.59 4.20 -19.35
C ARG A 140 9.98 3.79 -19.90
N VAL A 141 10.91 3.71 -18.92
CA VAL A 141 12.21 3.01 -18.93
C VAL A 141 12.02 1.65 -18.27
N THR A 142 12.36 0.56 -18.97
CA THR A 142 12.27 -0.82 -18.45
C THR A 142 13.65 -1.47 -18.42
N TYR A 143 13.99 -2.16 -17.32
CA TYR A 143 15.24 -2.88 -17.10
C TYR A 143 14.99 -4.39 -17.25
N ILE A 144 15.88 -5.09 -17.94
CA ILE A 144 15.85 -6.55 -18.10
C ILE A 144 17.14 -7.11 -17.52
N GLN A 145 17.01 -7.97 -16.51
CA GLN A 145 18.11 -8.62 -15.80
C GLN A 145 18.26 -10.07 -16.24
N ALA A 146 19.49 -10.55 -16.38
CA ALA A 146 19.80 -11.97 -16.58
C ALA A 146 20.35 -12.58 -15.28
N MET A 147 19.92 -13.80 -14.97
CA MET A 147 20.26 -14.50 -13.73
C MET A 147 20.49 -16.01 -13.99
N ASN A 148 21.36 -16.62 -13.20
CA ASN A 148 21.62 -18.06 -13.12
C ASN A 148 21.74 -18.51 -11.65
N ASP A 149 21.96 -19.81 -11.39
CA ASP A 149 21.95 -20.38 -10.03
C ASP A 149 23.03 -19.82 -9.10
N VAL A 150 24.12 -19.28 -9.66
CA VAL A 150 25.19 -18.63 -8.88
C VAL A 150 24.98 -17.11 -8.71
N SER A 151 23.99 -16.53 -9.40
CA SER A 151 23.73 -15.08 -9.34
C SER A 151 23.30 -14.61 -7.95
N ALA A 152 22.61 -15.47 -7.18
CA ALA A 152 22.23 -15.17 -5.80
C ALA A 152 23.40 -15.21 -4.81
N LEU A 153 24.53 -15.83 -5.18
CA LEU A 153 25.74 -15.93 -4.37
C LEU A 153 26.70 -14.75 -4.58
N SER A 154 26.44 -13.93 -5.61
CA SER A 154 27.22 -12.72 -5.90
C SER A 154 26.82 -11.58 -4.96
N PRO A 155 27.79 -10.85 -4.37
CA PRO A 155 27.51 -9.66 -3.56
C PRO A 155 27.10 -8.44 -4.41
N PHE A 156 27.22 -8.53 -5.74
CA PHE A 156 26.85 -7.47 -6.69
C PHE A 156 25.49 -7.73 -7.34
N PRO A 157 24.70 -6.68 -7.64
CA PRO A 157 23.39 -6.84 -8.26
C PRO A 157 23.49 -7.46 -9.67
N PRO A 158 22.44 -8.19 -10.13
CA PRO A 158 22.41 -8.77 -11.46
C PRO A 158 22.59 -7.71 -12.54
N GLN A 159 23.38 -8.04 -13.57
CA GLN A 159 23.61 -7.15 -14.70
C GLN A 159 22.31 -6.95 -15.49
N SER A 160 22.03 -5.71 -15.88
CA SER A 160 20.76 -5.33 -16.51
C SER A 160 20.96 -4.47 -17.76
N ALA A 161 20.10 -4.66 -18.76
CA ALA A 161 19.99 -3.79 -19.91
C ALA A 161 18.68 -2.98 -19.86
N THR A 162 18.72 -1.73 -20.34
CA THR A 162 17.56 -0.82 -20.32
C THR A 162 16.98 -0.61 -21.71
N ILE A 163 15.66 -0.52 -21.80
CA ILE A 163 14.94 -0.11 -23.00
C ILE A 163 13.94 1.00 -22.68
N ASN A 164 13.94 2.02 -23.55
CA ASN A 164 13.04 3.17 -23.45
C ASN A 164 12.04 3.11 -24.60
N PHE A 165 10.75 3.30 -24.29
CA PHE A 165 9.72 3.40 -25.31
C PHE A 165 8.61 4.37 -24.89
N THR A 166 8.04 5.02 -25.90
CA THR A 166 6.93 5.97 -25.76
C THR A 166 5.82 5.50 -26.70
N THR A 167 4.61 5.27 -26.19
CA THR A 167 3.49 4.77 -26.99
C THR A 167 2.83 5.94 -27.75
N SER A 168 3.14 6.10 -29.04
CA SER A 168 2.48 7.07 -29.93
C SER A 168 1.82 6.34 -31.11
N GLN A 169 0.47 6.21 -31.12
CA GLN A 169 -0.45 5.83 -32.24
C GLN A 169 -1.69 5.10 -31.70
N SER A 170 -2.69 5.83 -31.21
CA SER A 170 -3.97 5.25 -30.75
C SER A 170 -5.15 6.11 -31.21
N VAL A 171 -6.37 5.54 -31.23
CA VAL A 171 -7.59 6.35 -31.43
C VAL A 171 -7.69 7.46 -30.37
N PRO A 172 -8.47 8.54 -30.60
CA PRO A 172 -8.60 9.60 -29.61
C PRO A 172 -9.08 9.05 -28.27
N SER A 173 -8.65 9.65 -27.16
CA SER A 173 -9.22 9.32 -25.85
C SER A 173 -10.72 9.63 -25.80
N GLU A 174 -11.39 9.21 -24.73
CA GLU A 174 -12.75 9.67 -24.46
C GLU A 174 -12.80 11.21 -24.39
N VAL A 175 -13.93 11.77 -24.81
CA VAL A 175 -14.23 13.19 -24.63
C VAL A 175 -14.55 13.38 -23.15
N PRO A 176 -13.85 14.27 -22.44
CA PRO A 176 -13.82 14.26 -20.98
C PRO A 176 -15.12 14.76 -20.33
N VAL A 177 -15.88 15.62 -21.01
CA VAL A 177 -17.13 16.18 -20.48
C VAL A 177 -18.04 16.67 -21.61
N LEU A 178 -19.35 16.66 -21.38
CA LEU A 178 -20.36 17.28 -22.22
C LEU A 178 -21.03 18.41 -21.40
N HIS A 179 -21.05 19.63 -21.91
CA HIS A 179 -21.69 20.78 -21.29
C HIS A 179 -22.97 21.16 -22.02
N GLN A 180 -24.06 21.36 -21.28
CA GLN A 180 -25.27 21.97 -21.81
C GLN A 180 -25.12 23.49 -21.85
N LEU A 181 -25.09 24.07 -23.06
CA LEU A 181 -25.06 25.52 -23.27
C LEU A 181 -26.45 26.14 -23.14
N SER A 182 -27.48 25.48 -23.69
CA SER A 182 -28.86 25.93 -23.64
C SER A 182 -29.82 24.75 -23.74
N SER A 183 -31.02 24.91 -23.20
CA SER A 183 -32.12 23.95 -23.35
C SER A 183 -33.41 24.72 -23.61
N SER A 184 -34.24 24.22 -24.52
CA SER A 184 -35.60 24.70 -24.77
C SER A 184 -36.61 23.59 -24.45
N SER A 185 -37.88 23.82 -24.76
CA SER A 185 -38.88 22.75 -24.67
C SER A 185 -38.67 21.61 -25.66
N ASP A 186 -37.89 21.81 -26.72
CA ASP A 186 -37.77 20.89 -27.86
C ASP A 186 -36.34 20.71 -28.40
N SER A 187 -35.35 21.33 -27.77
CA SER A 187 -33.95 21.24 -28.19
C SER A 187 -32.97 21.37 -27.02
N ILE A 188 -31.79 20.78 -27.17
CA ILE A 188 -30.67 20.89 -26.24
C ILE A 188 -29.40 21.19 -27.06
N THR A 189 -28.69 22.26 -26.70
CA THR A 189 -27.39 22.61 -27.30
C THR A 189 -26.27 22.15 -26.37
N LEU A 190 -25.37 21.35 -26.92
CA LEU A 190 -24.27 20.70 -26.21
C LEU A 190 -22.93 21.19 -26.75
N SER A 191 -21.95 21.31 -25.87
CA SER A 191 -20.56 21.61 -26.21
C SER A 191 -19.62 20.70 -25.46
N TRP A 192 -18.45 20.45 -26.02
CA TRP A 192 -17.44 19.59 -25.40
C TRP A 192 -16.04 20.06 -25.78
N PRO A 193 -15.04 19.91 -24.89
CA PRO A 193 -13.66 20.11 -25.26
C PRO A 193 -13.15 18.97 -26.16
N GLN A 194 -12.03 19.18 -26.85
CA GLN A 194 -11.35 18.07 -27.55
C GLN A 194 -10.92 16.99 -26.55
N PRO A 195 -10.76 15.72 -26.97
CA PRO A 195 -10.24 14.67 -26.10
C PRO A 195 -8.89 15.06 -25.50
N ASN A 196 -8.67 14.74 -24.22
CA ASN A 196 -7.42 15.04 -23.51
C ASN A 196 -6.17 14.47 -24.23
N ARG A 197 -6.37 13.38 -24.99
CA ARG A 197 -5.35 12.79 -25.86
C ARG A 197 -5.96 12.59 -27.25
N PRO A 198 -5.90 13.59 -28.14
CA PRO A 198 -6.53 13.51 -29.45
C PRO A 198 -5.79 12.51 -30.37
N ASN A 199 -4.51 12.26 -30.09
CA ASN A 199 -3.68 11.24 -30.77
C ASN A 199 -3.66 11.38 -32.31
N GLY A 200 -3.80 12.61 -32.82
CA GLY A 200 -3.97 12.97 -34.23
C GLY A 200 -4.99 14.11 -34.37
N ASP A 201 -5.22 14.59 -35.60
CA ASP A 201 -6.26 15.58 -35.86
C ASP A 201 -7.65 14.98 -35.69
N ILE A 202 -8.53 15.69 -34.97
CA ILE A 202 -9.91 15.27 -34.79
C ILE A 202 -10.71 15.71 -36.02
N LEU A 203 -11.23 14.73 -36.74
CA LEU A 203 -11.97 14.93 -37.99
C LEU A 203 -13.47 15.09 -37.73
N GLU A 204 -14.01 14.36 -36.74
CA GLU A 204 -15.45 14.28 -36.51
C GLU A 204 -15.75 13.80 -35.08
N TYR A 205 -16.89 14.22 -34.56
CA TYR A 205 -17.50 13.70 -33.34
C TYR A 205 -18.81 13.00 -33.66
N GLN A 206 -19.05 11.87 -33.01
CA GLN A 206 -20.34 11.19 -33.03
C GLN A 206 -21.01 11.29 -31.67
N LEU A 207 -22.14 11.96 -31.62
CA LEU A 207 -23.02 12.06 -30.47
C LEU A 207 -24.19 11.10 -30.66
N ARG A 208 -24.47 10.25 -29.67
CA ARG A 208 -25.67 9.41 -29.65
C ARG A 208 -26.54 9.74 -28.45
N TYR A 209 -27.85 9.69 -28.64
CA TYR A 209 -28.82 9.88 -27.58
C TYR A 209 -29.97 8.87 -27.66
N TYR A 210 -30.63 8.66 -26.53
CA TYR A 210 -31.66 7.64 -26.35
C TYR A 210 -33.04 8.28 -26.18
N ASP A 211 -33.97 7.98 -27.10
CA ASP A 211 -35.38 8.39 -26.99
C ASP A 211 -36.27 7.16 -26.78
N LYS A 212 -36.74 6.98 -25.53
CA LYS A 212 -37.72 6.02 -24.98
C LYS A 212 -37.64 4.53 -25.35
N THR A 213 -37.02 4.13 -26.45
CA THR A 213 -36.59 2.77 -26.85
C THR A 213 -35.58 2.78 -28.02
N SER A 214 -35.26 3.93 -28.61
CA SER A 214 -34.50 4.04 -29.87
C SER A 214 -33.21 4.84 -29.69
N VAL A 215 -32.11 4.40 -30.33
CA VAL A 215 -30.81 5.09 -30.33
C VAL A 215 -30.69 5.94 -31.59
N VAL A 216 -30.51 7.24 -31.42
CA VAL A 216 -30.27 8.18 -32.53
C VAL A 216 -28.83 8.66 -32.47
N SER A 217 -28.13 8.64 -33.60
CA SER A 217 -26.75 9.14 -33.72
C SER A 217 -26.70 10.34 -34.66
N VAL A 218 -25.99 11.38 -34.24
CA VAL A 218 -25.74 12.61 -34.98
C VAL A 218 -24.23 12.90 -34.97
N PHE A 219 -23.73 13.55 -36.01
CA PHE A 219 -22.30 13.79 -36.21
C PHE A 219 -22.03 15.29 -36.28
N SER A 220 -20.89 15.72 -35.73
CA SER A 220 -20.43 17.12 -35.77
C SER A 220 -18.95 17.18 -36.11
N GLU A 221 -18.56 18.07 -37.01
CA GLU A 221 -17.15 18.40 -37.26
C GLU A 221 -16.60 19.39 -36.23
N THR A 222 -17.48 20.00 -35.44
CA THR A 222 -17.13 21.01 -34.43
C THR A 222 -17.40 20.51 -33.02
N ASN A 223 -16.87 21.24 -32.04
CA ASN A 223 -16.99 20.95 -30.62
C ASN A 223 -18.36 21.34 -30.00
N THR A 224 -19.35 21.63 -30.85
CA THR A 224 -20.70 22.06 -30.46
C THR A 224 -21.75 21.41 -31.35
N MET A 225 -22.93 21.10 -30.81
CA MET A 225 -24.06 20.54 -31.55
C MET A 225 -25.39 20.87 -30.88
N THR A 226 -26.42 21.17 -31.68
CA THR A 226 -27.81 21.33 -31.20
C THR A 226 -28.64 20.13 -31.63
N VAL A 227 -29.21 19.44 -30.65
CA VAL A 227 -30.14 18.32 -30.87
C VAL A 227 -31.56 18.86 -30.77
N THR A 228 -32.34 18.73 -31.83
CA THR A 228 -33.72 19.25 -31.94
C THR A 228 -34.75 18.13 -31.98
N SER A 229 -36.04 18.49 -31.98
CA SER A 229 -37.19 17.55 -32.01
C SER A 229 -37.28 16.67 -30.75
N LEU A 230 -36.86 17.19 -29.60
CA LEU A 230 -36.95 16.51 -28.31
C LEU A 230 -38.32 16.72 -27.66
N ILE A 231 -38.74 15.78 -26.82
CA ILE A 231 -40.02 15.86 -26.10
C ILE A 231 -39.87 16.84 -24.92
N PRO A 232 -40.78 17.80 -24.71
CA PRO A 232 -40.74 18.71 -23.56
C PRO A 232 -40.78 18.00 -22.20
N GLY A 233 -40.05 18.54 -21.22
CA GLY A 233 -39.99 18.02 -19.84
C GLY A 233 -39.44 16.60 -19.71
N SER A 234 -38.66 16.12 -20.69
CA SER A 234 -38.15 14.74 -20.73
C SER A 234 -36.63 14.69 -20.54
N ILE A 235 -36.14 13.63 -19.90
CA ILE A 235 -34.72 13.37 -19.66
C ILE A 235 -34.17 12.50 -20.80
N TYR A 236 -33.06 12.92 -21.38
CA TYR A 236 -32.35 12.24 -22.45
C TYR A 236 -30.94 11.88 -22.01
N ALA A 237 -30.52 10.66 -22.34
CA ALA A 237 -29.16 10.17 -22.11
C ALA A 237 -28.30 10.42 -23.36
N PHE A 238 -27.11 10.98 -23.20
CA PHE A 238 -26.18 11.33 -24.27
C PHE A 238 -24.81 10.67 -24.06
N GLN A 239 -24.18 10.27 -25.16
CA GLN A 239 -22.80 9.80 -25.20
C GLN A 239 -22.10 10.33 -26.44
N ILE A 240 -20.83 10.69 -26.32
CA ILE A 240 -20.05 11.25 -27.43
C ILE A 240 -18.72 10.53 -27.61
N ARG A 241 -18.24 10.41 -28.85
CA ARG A 241 -16.88 9.96 -29.15
C ARG A 241 -16.27 10.80 -30.26
N ALA A 242 -14.95 10.92 -30.25
CA ALA A 242 -14.18 11.61 -31.29
C ALA A 242 -13.55 10.62 -32.28
N ARG A 243 -13.28 11.08 -33.50
CA ARG A 243 -12.63 10.31 -34.57
C ARG A 243 -11.41 11.05 -35.09
N ASN A 244 -10.32 10.31 -35.29
CA ASN A 244 -9.18 10.75 -36.09
C ASN A 244 -9.02 9.83 -37.32
N GLU A 245 -7.94 10.00 -38.09
CA GLU A 245 -7.62 9.17 -39.26
C GLU A 245 -7.55 7.66 -38.97
N ARG A 246 -7.28 7.25 -37.72
CA ARG A 246 -7.19 5.85 -37.30
C ARG A 246 -8.52 5.24 -36.89
N GLY A 247 -9.52 6.06 -36.60
CA GLY A 247 -10.88 5.60 -36.28
C GLY A 247 -11.50 6.30 -35.08
N PHE A 248 -12.63 5.75 -34.62
CA PHE A 248 -13.37 6.28 -33.48
C PHE A 248 -12.75 5.85 -32.15
N GLY A 249 -12.59 6.82 -31.25
CA GLY A 249 -12.31 6.59 -29.83
C GLY A 249 -13.51 5.97 -29.09
N PRO A 250 -13.33 5.63 -27.81
CA PRO A 250 -14.42 5.17 -26.96
C PRO A 250 -15.48 6.24 -26.76
N TYR A 251 -16.73 5.83 -26.52
CA TYR A 251 -17.79 6.73 -26.07
C TYR A 251 -17.49 7.23 -24.66
N SER A 252 -17.86 8.48 -24.40
CA SER A 252 -17.91 9.07 -23.07
C SER A 252 -18.87 8.27 -22.18
N HIS A 253 -18.75 8.52 -20.88
CA HIS A 253 -19.80 8.16 -19.93
C HIS A 253 -21.16 8.72 -20.38
N THR A 254 -22.23 8.03 -19.97
CA THR A 254 -23.60 8.46 -20.27
C THR A 254 -23.95 9.64 -19.38
N ILE A 255 -24.31 10.76 -20.00
CA ILE A 255 -24.67 12.00 -19.31
C ILE A 255 -26.14 12.30 -19.59
N TYR A 256 -26.86 12.75 -18.57
CA TYR A 256 -28.30 12.99 -18.66
C TYR A 256 -28.58 14.50 -18.72
N PHE A 257 -29.39 14.91 -19.70
CA PHE A 257 -29.89 16.28 -19.82
C PHE A 257 -31.41 16.29 -19.98
N SER A 258 -32.06 17.34 -19.50
CA SER A 258 -33.53 17.48 -19.57
C SER A 258 -33.95 18.65 -20.45
N THR A 259 -35.01 18.47 -21.23
CA THR A 259 -35.71 19.58 -21.91
C THR A 259 -36.60 20.34 -20.92
N MET A 260 -36.85 21.63 -21.18
CA MET A 260 -37.73 22.44 -20.34
C MET A 260 -39.19 21.99 -20.46
N ALA A 261 -39.95 22.07 -19.37
CA ALA A 261 -41.40 21.90 -19.40
C ALA A 261 -42.06 23.12 -20.06
N ARG A 262 -43.11 22.92 -20.86
CA ARG A 262 -43.86 24.05 -21.42
C ARG A 262 -44.56 24.82 -20.29
N GLY A 263 -44.11 26.06 -20.02
CA GLY A 263 -44.85 27.02 -19.21
C GLY A 263 -44.30 27.35 -17.82
N MET A 264 -43.00 27.60 -17.67
CA MET A 264 -42.48 28.23 -16.44
C MET A 264 -41.53 29.39 -16.73
N GLU A 265 -42.08 30.44 -17.36
CA GLU A 265 -41.66 31.81 -17.08
C GLU A 265 -42.77 32.44 -16.21
N ASN A 266 -42.35 33.09 -15.12
CA ASN A 266 -43.16 33.81 -14.10
C ASN A 266 -43.60 32.99 -12.88
N SER A 267 -42.80 33.04 -11.80
CA SER A 267 -43.33 33.17 -10.43
C SER A 267 -42.24 33.56 -9.44
N ARG A 268 -41.99 34.87 -9.31
CA ARG A 268 -41.47 35.50 -8.08
C ARG A 268 -42.57 36.38 -7.51
N GLN A 269 -43.51 35.78 -6.79
CA GLN A 269 -44.35 36.43 -5.79
C GLN A 269 -45.31 35.38 -5.23
N ILE A 270 -45.16 35.07 -3.95
CA ILE A 270 -46.21 34.91 -2.95
C ILE A 270 -45.47 34.45 -1.67
N GLN A 271 -45.13 35.44 -0.86
CA GLN A 271 -44.83 35.24 0.55
C GLN A 271 -45.95 35.95 1.31
N ASN A 272 -46.48 35.26 2.33
CA ASN A 272 -47.52 35.65 3.29
C ASN A 272 -48.92 35.06 3.06
N ARG A 273 -49.29 34.07 3.89
CA ARG A 273 -50.40 34.13 4.87
C ARG A 273 -50.58 32.77 5.57
N LEU A 274 -50.35 32.70 6.89
CA LEU A 274 -51.35 32.49 7.96
C LEU A 274 -50.69 32.08 9.30
N PRO A 275 -51.19 32.56 10.46
CA PRO A 275 -50.65 32.22 11.78
C PRO A 275 -51.52 31.24 12.60
N LEU A 276 -50.89 30.72 13.66
CA LEU A 276 -51.45 30.18 14.92
C LEU A 276 -52.09 28.77 14.95
N MET A 277 -51.28 27.78 15.36
CA MET A 277 -51.60 26.86 16.47
C MET A 277 -50.30 26.49 17.20
N VAL A 278 -50.03 27.18 18.31
CA VAL A 278 -48.85 27.00 19.16
C VAL A 278 -49.33 26.59 20.55
N GLY A 279 -48.84 25.47 21.07
CA GLY A 279 -49.05 25.11 22.47
C GLY A 279 -48.40 23.80 22.91
N SER A 280 -48.48 22.74 22.11
CA SER A 280 -48.07 21.40 22.56
C SER A 280 -47.08 20.69 21.63
N VAL A 281 -46.98 21.10 20.36
CA VAL A 281 -46.05 20.49 19.39
C VAL A 281 -44.67 21.14 19.44
N MET A 282 -44.54 22.42 19.80
CA MET A 282 -43.23 23.09 19.88
C MET A 282 -42.37 22.59 21.02
N GLY A 283 -42.94 22.19 22.16
CA GLY A 283 -42.17 21.64 23.28
C GLY A 283 -41.57 20.28 22.93
N GLY A 284 -42.36 19.40 22.29
CA GLY A 284 -41.90 18.10 21.81
C GLY A 284 -40.91 18.22 20.64
N ALA A 285 -41.17 19.11 19.67
CA ALA A 285 -40.26 19.33 18.56
C ALA A 285 -38.96 20.02 18.99
N ALA A 286 -39.01 21.01 19.89
CA ALA A 286 -37.80 21.64 20.42
C ALA A 286 -37.01 20.67 21.31
N PHE A 287 -37.68 19.85 22.13
CA PHE A 287 -37.02 18.80 22.91
C PHE A 287 -36.41 17.72 22.01
N LEU A 288 -37.13 17.27 20.96
CA LEU A 288 -36.60 16.33 19.98
C LEU A 288 -35.46 16.93 19.15
N LEU A 289 -35.51 18.22 18.82
CA LEU A 289 -34.42 18.93 18.16
C LEU A 289 -33.22 19.10 19.09
N VAL A 290 -33.42 19.32 20.38
CA VAL A 290 -32.36 19.38 21.38
C VAL A 290 -31.77 17.99 21.62
N VAL A 291 -32.59 16.94 21.73
CA VAL A 291 -32.12 15.55 21.84
C VAL A 291 -31.40 15.13 20.56
N ALA A 292 -31.92 15.45 19.38
CA ALA A 292 -31.26 15.21 18.10
C ALA A 292 -29.95 15.99 18.01
N ALA A 293 -29.92 17.26 18.42
CA ALA A 293 -28.70 18.07 18.45
C ALA A 293 -27.69 17.53 19.46
N VAL A 294 -28.12 17.07 20.64
CA VAL A 294 -27.24 16.41 21.64
C VAL A 294 -26.72 15.08 21.09
N VAL A 295 -27.55 14.29 20.41
CA VAL A 295 -27.10 13.06 19.73
C VAL A 295 -26.08 13.39 18.64
N VAL A 296 -26.31 14.41 17.82
CA VAL A 296 -25.38 14.87 16.77
C VAL A 296 -24.08 15.44 17.36
N VAL A 297 -24.13 16.11 18.51
CA VAL A 297 -22.94 16.70 19.16
C VAL A 297 -22.10 15.65 19.91
N PHE A 298 -22.72 14.59 20.44
CA PHE A 298 -22.02 13.58 21.26
C PHE A 298 -21.79 12.24 20.56
N TYR A 299 -22.43 11.96 19.42
CA TYR A 299 -22.26 10.72 18.66
C TYR A 299 -21.75 11.00 17.25
N TYR A 300 -20.81 10.16 16.80
CA TYR A 300 -20.35 10.19 15.41
C TYR A 300 -21.52 9.98 14.44
N VAL A 301 -21.60 10.84 13.43
CA VAL A 301 -22.53 10.72 12.30
C VAL A 301 -21.75 10.27 11.09
N ASP A 302 -22.11 9.10 10.54
CA ASP A 302 -21.44 8.58 9.33
C ASP A 302 -21.77 9.48 8.12
N PRO A 303 -20.78 10.15 7.50
CA PRO A 303 -21.02 11.01 6.34
C PRO A 303 -21.62 10.28 5.12
N SER A 304 -21.58 8.95 5.09
CA SER A 304 -22.25 8.15 4.06
C SER A 304 -23.78 8.17 4.18
N MET A 305 -24.34 8.67 5.28
CA MET A 305 -25.78 8.87 5.45
C MET A 305 -26.32 10.09 4.66
N TYR A 306 -25.43 10.95 4.16
CA TYR A 306 -25.79 12.09 3.31
C TYR A 306 -25.78 11.68 1.85
N GLU A 307 -26.80 12.08 1.08
CA GLU A 307 -26.86 11.84 -0.37
C GLU A 307 -25.75 12.62 -1.11
N ASP A 308 -25.46 13.86 -0.68
CA ASP A 308 -24.35 14.67 -1.16
C ASP A 308 -23.24 14.80 -0.10
N PRO A 309 -22.03 14.25 -0.34
CA PRO A 309 -20.87 14.41 0.55
C PRO A 309 -20.52 15.87 0.88
N SER A 310 -20.87 16.82 0.00
CA SER A 310 -20.64 18.24 0.20
C SER A 310 -21.49 18.81 1.33
N GLU A 311 -22.65 18.22 1.65
CA GLU A 311 -23.48 18.63 2.78
C GLU A 311 -22.86 18.25 4.12
N ALA A 312 -22.36 17.01 4.25
CA ALA A 312 -21.64 16.57 5.44
C ALA A 312 -20.42 17.46 5.72
N VAL A 313 -19.68 17.85 4.67
CA VAL A 313 -18.54 18.77 4.82
C VAL A 313 -18.98 20.16 5.27
N LYS A 314 -20.10 20.69 4.76
CA LYS A 314 -20.63 22.00 5.21
C LYS A 314 -21.03 21.99 6.69
N GLU A 315 -21.46 20.85 7.21
CA GLU A 315 -21.87 20.71 8.60
C GLU A 315 -20.68 20.59 9.55
N PHE A 316 -19.67 19.79 9.17
CA PHE A 316 -18.56 19.43 10.08
C PHE A 316 -17.23 20.13 9.79
N ALA A 317 -17.07 20.82 8.67
CA ALA A 317 -15.82 21.48 8.30
C ALA A 317 -16.01 22.97 8.01
N ARG A 318 -15.00 23.75 8.39
CA ARG A 318 -14.94 25.19 8.10
C ARG A 318 -14.41 25.42 6.68
N GLU A 319 -15.16 26.17 5.87
CA GLU A 319 -14.66 26.69 4.59
C GLU A 319 -13.60 27.78 4.84
N ILE A 320 -12.44 27.62 4.20
CA ILE A 320 -11.32 28.55 4.23
C ILE A 320 -11.36 29.41 2.97
N GLU A 321 -11.13 30.71 3.13
CA GLU A 321 -10.96 31.59 1.97
C GLU A 321 -9.59 31.33 1.32
N PRO A 322 -9.49 31.13 -0.02
CA PRO A 322 -8.21 30.81 -0.67
C PRO A 322 -7.09 31.82 -0.41
N THR A 323 -7.42 33.09 -0.15
CA THR A 323 -6.46 34.16 0.17
C THR A 323 -5.75 33.97 1.52
N GLN A 324 -6.35 33.18 2.42
CA GLN A 324 -5.80 32.87 3.75
C GLN A 324 -4.80 31.71 3.73
N LEU A 325 -4.70 30.99 2.60
CA LEU A 325 -3.85 29.81 2.46
C LEU A 325 -2.74 30.07 1.43
N LYS A 326 -1.49 29.93 1.86
CA LYS A 326 -0.32 29.94 0.99
C LYS A 326 0.26 28.54 0.89
N ILE A 327 0.21 27.94 -0.31
CA ILE A 327 0.84 26.65 -0.58
C ILE A 327 2.33 26.89 -0.83
N GLU A 328 3.18 26.06 -0.23
CA GLU A 328 4.63 26.11 -0.35
C GLU A 328 5.12 24.99 -1.29
N GLU A 329 5.58 23.87 -0.73
CA GLU A 329 6.20 22.77 -1.46
C GLU A 329 5.36 21.49 -1.40
N VAL A 330 5.44 20.65 -2.43
CA VAL A 330 4.80 19.33 -2.44
C VAL A 330 5.60 18.39 -1.55
N ILE A 331 4.94 17.79 -0.54
CA ILE A 331 5.56 16.83 0.38
C ILE A 331 5.54 15.44 -0.26
N ARG A 332 4.38 15.02 -0.77
CA ARG A 332 4.19 13.68 -1.34
C ARG A 332 2.98 13.58 -2.26
N ALA A 333 2.97 12.56 -3.12
CA ALA A 333 1.77 12.15 -3.85
C ALA A 333 0.72 11.55 -2.90
N ALA A 334 -0.55 11.79 -3.21
CA ALA A 334 -1.73 11.30 -2.49
C ALA A 334 -2.61 10.45 -3.42
N GLN A 335 -3.53 9.67 -2.85
CA GLN A 335 -4.46 8.82 -3.62
C GLN A 335 -5.22 9.59 -4.70
N PHE A 336 -5.67 10.81 -4.39
CA PHE A 336 -6.49 11.65 -5.27
C PHE A 336 -5.78 12.91 -5.76
N GLY A 337 -4.46 13.01 -5.58
CA GLY A 337 -3.70 14.21 -5.95
C GLY A 337 -2.37 14.29 -5.23
N GLU A 338 -2.17 15.37 -4.48
CA GLU A 338 -0.90 15.62 -3.76
C GLU A 338 -1.16 16.21 -2.37
N VAL A 339 -0.20 15.99 -1.46
CA VAL A 339 -0.13 16.68 -0.18
C VAL A 339 1.04 17.65 -0.24
N SER A 340 0.74 18.92 0.03
CA SER A 340 1.71 20.01 0.04
C SER A 340 1.80 20.63 1.42
N ARG A 341 2.97 21.14 1.77
CA ARG A 341 3.16 22.01 2.93
C ARG A 341 2.54 23.37 2.61
N GLY A 342 1.89 23.98 3.59
CA GLY A 342 1.33 25.32 3.45
C GLY A 342 1.39 26.13 4.72
N ARG A 343 1.07 27.41 4.57
CA ARG A 343 0.84 28.35 5.68
C ARG A 343 -0.60 28.83 5.63
N TYR A 344 -1.29 28.63 6.73
CA TYR A 344 -2.66 29.10 6.89
C TYR A 344 -2.70 30.24 7.90
N ARG A 345 -3.36 31.34 7.54
CA ARG A 345 -3.53 32.52 8.39
C ARG A 345 -5.02 32.76 8.65
N PRO A 346 -5.57 32.21 9.74
CA PRO A 346 -6.93 32.50 10.16
C PRO A 346 -7.07 33.98 10.58
N LEU A 347 -8.25 34.58 10.35
CA LEU A 347 -8.58 35.92 10.84
C LEU A 347 -8.40 36.01 12.36
N GLY A 348 -7.62 36.98 12.82
CA GLY A 348 -7.37 37.23 14.25
C GLY A 348 -6.49 36.19 14.96
N ARG A 349 -5.86 35.26 14.23
CA ARG A 349 -4.94 34.25 14.80
C ARG A 349 -3.57 34.30 14.12
N ARG A 350 -2.58 33.72 14.78
CA ARG A 350 -1.23 33.59 14.23
C ARG A 350 -1.23 32.63 13.04
N GLU A 351 -0.37 32.91 12.06
CA GLU A 351 -0.05 31.99 10.96
C GLU A 351 0.47 30.65 11.51
N MET A 352 -0.02 29.56 10.93
CA MET A 352 0.34 28.20 11.30
C MET A 352 0.72 27.35 10.08
N LEU A 353 1.57 26.36 10.31
CA LEU A 353 1.94 25.37 9.31
C LEU A 353 0.83 24.32 9.18
N VAL A 354 0.52 23.98 7.93
CA VAL A 354 -0.55 23.05 7.58
C VAL A 354 -0.11 22.07 6.51
N ALA A 355 -0.74 20.90 6.48
CA ALA A 355 -0.70 20.01 5.33
C ALA A 355 -1.94 20.27 4.47
N VAL A 356 -1.73 20.42 3.16
CA VAL A 356 -2.77 20.77 2.18
C VAL A 356 -2.88 19.62 1.20
N LYS A 357 -3.92 18.81 1.35
CA LYS A 357 -4.26 17.76 0.40
C LYS A 357 -5.08 18.40 -0.72
N THR A 358 -4.53 18.44 -1.93
CA THR A 358 -5.18 19.06 -3.10
C THR A 358 -5.72 17.96 -4.02
N LEU A 359 -7.01 18.06 -4.36
CA LEU A 359 -7.65 17.15 -5.31
C LEU A 359 -7.18 17.46 -6.73
N ARG A 360 -6.72 16.45 -7.45
CA ARG A 360 -6.30 16.59 -8.85
C ARG A 360 -7.50 16.88 -9.75
N TRP A 361 -7.24 17.54 -10.88
CA TRP A 361 -8.24 17.77 -11.91
C TRP A 361 -8.68 16.45 -12.58
N GLY A 362 -9.95 16.37 -12.98
CA GLY A 362 -10.48 15.24 -13.74
C GLY A 362 -10.76 13.97 -12.93
N VAL A 363 -10.92 14.09 -11.61
CA VAL A 363 -11.42 12.98 -10.77
C VAL A 363 -12.91 12.74 -11.01
N THR A 364 -13.33 11.50 -10.83
CA THR A 364 -14.75 11.10 -10.90
C THR A 364 -15.54 11.65 -9.71
N ASP A 365 -16.86 11.78 -9.84
CA ASP A 365 -17.74 12.18 -8.71
C ASP A 365 -17.62 11.22 -7.52
N HIS A 366 -17.36 9.94 -7.79
CA HIS A 366 -17.11 8.95 -6.75
C HIS A 366 -15.81 9.26 -5.98
N GLU A 367 -14.69 9.50 -6.68
CA GLU A 367 -13.41 9.87 -6.06
C GLU A 367 -13.52 11.19 -5.30
N ARG A 368 -14.19 12.19 -5.88
CA ARG A 368 -14.52 13.45 -5.22
C ARG A 368 -15.33 13.22 -3.94
N GLY A 369 -16.35 12.37 -4.00
CA GLY A 369 -17.15 12.00 -2.84
C GLY A 369 -16.33 11.29 -1.75
N VAL A 370 -15.38 10.43 -2.11
CA VAL A 370 -14.46 9.80 -1.14
C VAL A 370 -13.57 10.86 -0.49
N PHE A 371 -13.01 11.78 -1.29
CA PHE A 371 -12.18 12.88 -0.80
C PHE A 371 -12.95 13.77 0.20
N LEU A 372 -14.17 14.19 -0.14
CA LEU A 372 -14.98 15.02 0.74
C LEU A 372 -15.45 14.30 2.02
N ARG A 373 -15.78 13.00 1.92
CA ARG A 373 -16.12 12.20 3.11
C ARG A 373 -14.99 12.15 4.13
N GLU A 374 -13.73 12.14 3.68
CA GLU A 374 -12.57 12.19 4.58
C GLU A 374 -12.58 13.45 5.45
N ALA A 375 -12.84 14.62 4.84
CA ALA A 375 -13.00 15.86 5.58
C ALA A 375 -14.23 15.86 6.49
N GLY A 376 -15.35 15.29 6.04
CA GLY A 376 -16.57 15.16 6.85
C GLY A 376 -16.40 14.27 8.09
N VAL A 377 -15.57 13.23 8.02
CA VAL A 377 -15.21 12.41 9.19
C VAL A 377 -14.26 13.17 10.10
N LEU A 378 -13.17 13.71 9.55
CA LEU A 378 -12.16 14.46 10.30
C LEU A 378 -12.75 15.66 11.07
N GLY A 379 -13.70 16.38 10.46
CA GLY A 379 -14.34 17.57 11.03
C GLY A 379 -15.13 17.31 12.31
N GLN A 380 -15.50 16.06 12.59
CA GLN A 380 -16.23 15.67 13.80
C GLN A 380 -15.32 15.40 15.01
N PHE A 381 -14.00 15.42 14.82
CA PHE A 381 -13.04 15.03 15.85
C PHE A 381 -12.15 16.19 16.28
N ASP A 382 -12.04 16.39 17.60
CA ASP A 382 -11.10 17.34 18.21
C ASP A 382 -10.45 16.67 19.43
N HIS A 383 -9.24 16.15 19.23
CA HIS A 383 -8.48 15.47 20.27
C HIS A 383 -6.97 15.59 19.98
N PRO A 384 -6.09 15.76 21.00
CA PRO A 384 -4.64 15.93 20.80
C PRO A 384 -3.95 14.78 20.07
N ASN A 385 -4.53 13.58 20.06
CA ASN A 385 -4.00 12.38 19.38
C ASN A 385 -4.86 11.89 18.20
N VAL A 386 -5.72 12.76 17.66
CA VAL A 386 -6.46 12.53 16.41
C VAL A 386 -6.10 13.67 15.47
N LEU A 387 -5.85 13.39 14.19
CA LEU A 387 -5.42 14.40 13.23
C LEU A 387 -6.47 15.51 13.12
N LYS A 388 -6.06 16.76 13.32
CA LYS A 388 -6.96 17.90 13.34
C LYS A 388 -7.19 18.46 11.93
N LEU A 389 -8.47 18.63 11.57
CA LEU A 389 -8.90 19.41 10.41
C LEU A 389 -8.92 20.90 10.76
N GLU A 390 -8.16 21.71 10.02
CA GLU A 390 -8.22 23.17 10.15
C GLU A 390 -9.32 23.77 9.25
N GLY A 391 -9.61 23.11 8.12
CA GLY A 391 -10.72 23.47 7.26
C GLY A 391 -10.60 22.87 5.87
N VAL A 392 -11.47 23.32 4.97
CA VAL A 392 -11.54 22.85 3.58
C VAL A 392 -11.67 24.04 2.62
N ILE A 393 -11.39 23.80 1.36
CA ILE A 393 -11.73 24.70 0.26
C ILE A 393 -12.50 23.87 -0.75
N ILE A 394 -13.82 24.00 -0.80
CA ILE A 394 -14.67 23.16 -1.68
C ILE A 394 -15.48 23.95 -2.70
N HIS A 395 -15.65 25.26 -2.51
CA HIS A 395 -16.40 26.10 -3.46
C HIS A 395 -15.53 26.63 -4.61
N THR A 396 -14.20 26.67 -4.43
CA THR A 396 -13.26 27.14 -5.44
C THR A 396 -12.26 26.04 -5.80
N PRO A 397 -12.32 25.48 -7.02
CA PRO A 397 -11.36 24.49 -7.47
C PRO A 397 -9.91 25.03 -7.53
N PRO A 398 -8.89 24.15 -7.36
CA PRO A 398 -9.02 22.76 -6.97
C PRO A 398 -9.42 22.62 -5.49
N GLU A 399 -10.17 21.57 -5.19
CA GLU A 399 -10.69 21.31 -3.84
C GLU A 399 -9.55 20.90 -2.90
N ARG A 400 -9.60 21.33 -1.64
CA ARG A 400 -8.51 21.11 -0.68
C ARG A 400 -9.01 20.74 0.70
N ILE A 401 -8.27 19.86 1.36
CA ILE A 401 -8.43 19.52 2.78
C ILE A 401 -7.17 20.01 3.49
N ILE A 402 -7.36 20.84 4.51
CA ILE A 402 -6.28 21.49 5.25
C ILE A 402 -6.26 20.92 6.66
N THR A 403 -5.20 20.18 7.00
CA THR A 403 -4.97 19.63 8.34
C THR A 403 -3.77 20.30 8.99
N GLU A 404 -3.59 20.07 10.29
CA GLU A 404 -2.30 20.37 10.91
C GLU A 404 -1.15 19.63 10.18
N LEU A 405 0.04 20.25 10.17
CA LEU A 405 1.23 19.64 9.59
C LEU A 405 1.86 18.66 10.59
N MET A 406 2.13 17.44 10.13
CA MET A 406 2.82 16.40 10.88
C MET A 406 4.19 16.18 10.22
N GLU A 407 5.20 16.91 10.68
CA GLU A 407 6.49 17.09 9.98
C GLU A 407 7.28 15.81 9.77
N ASN A 408 7.11 14.83 10.66
CA ASN A 408 7.82 13.56 10.61
C ASN A 408 7.06 12.48 9.82
N GLY A 409 5.89 12.82 9.26
CA GLY A 409 5.14 11.91 8.38
C GLY A 409 4.58 10.67 9.09
N PRO A 410 4.34 9.57 8.34
CA PRO A 410 3.83 8.32 8.88
C PRO A 410 4.78 7.65 9.89
N LEU A 411 4.23 7.10 10.97
CA LEU A 411 4.98 6.53 12.08
C LEU A 411 5.84 5.34 11.67
N ASP A 412 5.37 4.50 10.76
CA ASP A 412 6.13 3.33 10.29
C ASP A 412 7.41 3.73 9.53
N ALA A 413 7.31 4.71 8.63
CA ALA A 413 8.45 5.25 7.90
C ALA A 413 9.39 6.00 8.85
N PHE A 414 8.83 6.82 9.74
CA PHE A 414 9.59 7.56 10.74
C PHE A 414 10.42 6.63 11.65
N LEU A 415 9.85 5.52 12.10
CA LEU A 415 10.56 4.56 12.93
C LEU A 415 11.71 3.87 12.17
N ARG A 416 11.48 3.44 10.92
CA ARG A 416 12.54 2.82 10.10
C ARG A 416 13.69 3.78 9.80
N GLU A 417 13.41 5.07 9.62
CA GLU A 417 14.44 6.10 9.40
C GLU A 417 15.24 6.41 10.67
N ASN A 418 14.71 6.06 11.84
CA ASN A 418 15.30 6.35 13.16
C ASN A 418 15.49 5.07 13.99
N GLU A 419 15.86 3.97 13.34
CA GLU A 419 16.08 2.67 13.96
C GLU A 419 17.04 2.77 15.15
N ASP A 420 16.63 2.18 16.29
CA ASP A 420 17.35 2.18 17.57
C ASP A 420 17.69 3.56 18.17
N GLN A 421 17.11 4.66 17.66
CA GLN A 421 17.38 6.01 18.18
C GLN A 421 16.47 6.41 19.34
N PHE A 422 15.42 5.64 19.63
CA PHE A 422 14.47 5.94 20.70
C PHE A 422 14.64 5.02 21.90
N SER A 423 14.52 5.60 23.09
CA SER A 423 14.33 4.79 24.30
C SER A 423 12.98 4.07 24.25
N VAL A 424 12.90 2.89 24.87
CA VAL A 424 11.65 2.15 25.06
C VAL A 424 10.57 3.05 25.69
N LEU A 425 10.93 3.94 26.62
CA LEU A 425 9.99 4.87 27.23
C LEU A 425 9.37 5.85 26.22
N GLN A 426 10.15 6.35 25.26
CA GLN A 426 9.64 7.21 24.17
C GLN A 426 8.69 6.43 23.27
N LEU A 427 9.02 5.18 22.91
CA LEU A 427 8.15 4.31 22.12
C LEU A 427 6.82 4.02 22.84
N VAL A 428 6.86 3.76 24.15
CA VAL A 428 5.64 3.62 24.98
C VAL A 428 4.86 4.94 25.02
N GLY A 429 5.53 6.09 25.06
CA GLY A 429 4.91 7.41 24.94
C GLY A 429 4.14 7.59 23.64
N MET A 430 4.72 7.18 22.51
CA MET A 430 4.06 7.17 21.20
C MET A 430 2.80 6.29 21.21
N LEU A 431 2.92 5.04 21.70
CA LEU A 431 1.80 4.10 21.84
C LEU A 431 0.68 4.64 22.72
N ARG A 432 1.04 5.28 23.84
CA ARG A 432 0.11 5.90 24.77
C ARG A 432 -0.64 7.07 24.12
N GLY A 433 0.04 7.85 23.28
CA GLY A 433 -0.61 8.87 22.44
C GLY A 433 -1.64 8.26 21.49
N VAL A 434 -1.25 7.26 20.69
CA VAL A 434 -2.16 6.56 19.77
C VAL A 434 -3.35 5.96 20.50
N GLY A 435 -3.12 5.28 21.63
CA GLY A 435 -4.17 4.71 22.47
C GLY A 435 -5.16 5.77 22.99
N ALA A 436 -4.70 6.99 23.28
CA ALA A 436 -5.56 8.08 23.73
C ALA A 436 -6.48 8.56 22.60
N GLY A 437 -5.97 8.64 21.37
CA GLY A 437 -6.78 8.91 20.18
C GLY A 437 -7.83 7.83 19.94
N MET A 438 -7.45 6.56 20.04
CA MET A 438 -8.37 5.44 19.83
C MET A 438 -9.44 5.31 20.92
N ARG A 439 -9.11 5.62 22.18
CA ARG A 439 -10.12 5.74 23.25
C ARG A 439 -11.16 6.80 22.90
N TYR A 440 -10.71 8.00 22.51
CA TYR A 440 -11.59 9.10 22.15
C TYR A 440 -12.54 8.73 20.99
N LEU A 441 -12.03 8.03 19.97
CA LEU A 441 -12.84 7.54 18.85
C LEU A 441 -13.87 6.48 19.31
N SER A 442 -13.44 5.53 20.15
CA SER A 442 -14.33 4.50 20.69
C SER A 442 -15.45 5.08 21.55
N GLU A 443 -15.17 6.09 22.36
CA GLU A 443 -16.19 6.80 23.18
C GLU A 443 -17.28 7.46 22.32
N ARG A 444 -16.97 7.79 21.06
CA ARG A 444 -17.90 8.32 20.05
C ARG A 444 -18.56 7.27 19.18
N ASN A 445 -18.36 5.99 19.50
CA ASN A 445 -18.80 4.85 18.70
C ASN A 445 -18.23 4.85 17.27
N PHE A 446 -17.07 5.47 17.08
CA PHE A 446 -16.36 5.43 15.82
C PHE A 446 -15.40 4.23 15.79
N VAL A 447 -15.48 3.42 14.74
CA VAL A 447 -14.60 2.27 14.50
C VAL A 447 -13.67 2.59 13.34
N HIS A 448 -12.37 2.54 13.58
CA HIS A 448 -11.33 2.96 12.63
C HIS A 448 -11.14 1.99 11.47
N ARG A 449 -11.17 0.67 11.72
CA ARG A 449 -11.10 -0.43 10.73
C ARG A 449 -9.77 -0.61 9.99
N ASP A 450 -8.95 0.43 9.89
CA ASP A 450 -7.62 0.39 9.26
C ASP A 450 -6.54 1.00 10.17
N LEU A 451 -6.56 0.68 11.47
CA LEU A 451 -5.53 1.17 12.38
C LEU A 451 -4.21 0.43 12.12
N ALA A 452 -3.15 1.18 11.81
CA ALA A 452 -1.80 0.67 11.55
C ALA A 452 -0.79 1.81 11.70
N ALA A 453 0.50 1.51 11.88
CA ALA A 453 1.53 2.56 12.01
C ALA A 453 1.61 3.50 10.79
N ARG A 454 1.32 3.01 9.57
CA ARG A 454 1.21 3.84 8.34
C ARG A 454 0.12 4.91 8.37
N ASN A 455 -0.90 4.72 9.22
CA ASN A 455 -2.06 5.60 9.38
C ASN A 455 -1.98 6.37 10.72
N VAL A 456 -0.78 6.48 11.29
CA VAL A 456 -0.47 7.36 12.41
C VAL A 456 0.58 8.34 11.94
N LEU A 457 0.34 9.64 12.14
CA LEU A 457 1.27 10.69 11.77
C LEU A 457 2.01 11.22 13.00
N VAL A 458 3.25 11.67 12.80
CA VAL A 458 4.15 12.16 13.85
C VAL A 458 4.52 13.62 13.57
N ASN A 459 4.40 14.48 14.57
CA ASN A 459 4.85 15.87 14.46
C ASN A 459 6.28 16.07 15.00
N SER A 460 6.81 17.28 14.87
CA SER A 460 8.14 17.67 15.33
C SER A 460 8.40 17.45 16.83
N ASN A 461 7.35 17.37 17.65
CA ASN A 461 7.44 17.09 19.09
C ASN A 461 7.21 15.61 19.43
N LEU A 462 7.27 14.72 18.44
CA LEU A 462 7.02 13.27 18.58
C LEU A 462 5.60 12.92 19.05
N VAL A 463 4.63 13.83 18.88
CA VAL A 463 3.22 13.55 19.17
C VAL A 463 2.65 12.73 18.01
N CYS A 464 2.18 11.53 18.35
CA CYS A 464 1.49 10.64 17.42
C CYS A 464 -0.01 10.96 17.36
N LYS A 465 -0.55 11.06 16.15
CA LYS A 465 -1.98 11.28 15.90
C LYS A 465 -2.54 10.26 14.91
N VAL A 466 -3.70 9.71 15.24
CA VAL A 466 -4.43 8.79 14.36
C VAL A 466 -4.98 9.56 13.15
N SER A 467 -4.78 9.01 11.95
CA SER A 467 -5.24 9.58 10.67
C SER A 467 -5.83 8.48 9.77
N ASP A 468 -6.30 8.87 8.57
CA ASP A 468 -6.79 7.94 7.52
C ASP A 468 -7.91 6.99 7.97
N PHE A 469 -9.09 7.58 8.15
CA PHE A 469 -10.30 6.95 8.68
C PHE A 469 -11.01 6.04 7.66
N GLY A 470 -10.39 4.91 7.31
CA GLY A 470 -11.09 3.67 6.90
C GLY A 470 -12.06 3.75 5.70
N LEU A 471 -11.90 4.69 4.77
CA LEU A 471 -12.77 4.84 3.59
C LEU A 471 -12.48 3.81 2.46
N SER A 472 -11.47 2.96 2.65
CA SER A 472 -11.08 1.93 1.69
C SER A 472 -12.00 0.70 1.76
N SER A 473 -12.40 0.20 0.60
CA SER A 473 -13.19 -1.04 0.48
C SER A 473 -12.36 -2.32 0.70
N LYS A 474 -11.02 -2.20 0.79
CA LYS A 474 -10.09 -3.33 0.95
C LYS A 474 -9.71 -3.53 2.43
N ILE A 475 -9.83 -4.76 2.91
CA ILE A 475 -9.51 -5.13 4.30
C ILE A 475 -7.99 -5.43 4.45
N PRO A 476 -7.27 -4.74 5.36
CA PRO A 476 -5.84 -4.91 5.59
C PRO A 476 -5.56 -6.14 6.47
N VAL A 477 -5.65 -7.35 5.88
CA VAL A 477 -5.65 -8.67 6.57
C VAL A 477 -4.72 -8.79 7.79
N ARG A 478 -3.47 -8.31 7.71
CA ARG A 478 -2.45 -8.48 8.77
C ARG A 478 -2.70 -7.65 10.03
N TRP A 479 -3.47 -6.57 9.91
CA TRP A 479 -3.86 -5.70 11.02
C TRP A 479 -5.28 -5.97 11.50
N THR A 480 -6.08 -6.69 10.71
CA THR A 480 -7.50 -6.89 10.96
C THR A 480 -7.74 -8.09 11.87
N ALA A 481 -8.65 -7.94 12.83
CA ALA A 481 -9.08 -9.03 13.69
C ALA A 481 -9.79 -10.17 12.91
N PRO A 482 -9.71 -11.43 13.37
CA PRO A 482 -10.34 -12.59 12.72
C PRO A 482 -11.80 -12.39 12.36
N GLU A 483 -12.62 -11.91 13.30
CA GLU A 483 -14.05 -11.69 13.09
C GLU A 483 -14.34 -10.59 12.05
N ALA A 484 -13.43 -9.61 11.94
CA ALA A 484 -13.59 -8.47 11.04
C ALA A 484 -13.21 -8.84 9.60
N PHE A 485 -12.13 -9.60 9.35
CA PHE A 485 -11.81 -10.01 7.98
C PHE A 485 -12.61 -11.23 7.50
N GLN A 486 -13.07 -12.12 8.39
CA GLN A 486 -13.88 -13.30 8.02
C GLN A 486 -15.36 -12.95 7.85
N HIS A 487 -15.91 -12.14 8.75
CA HIS A 487 -17.36 -11.89 8.82
C HIS A 487 -17.74 -10.41 8.66
N ARG A 488 -16.79 -9.52 8.35
CA ARG A 488 -16.99 -8.06 8.28
C ARG A 488 -17.60 -7.47 9.56
N LYS A 489 -17.37 -8.10 10.72
CA LYS A 489 -17.82 -7.62 12.02
C LYS A 489 -16.81 -6.67 12.65
N PHE A 490 -16.84 -5.40 12.25
CA PHE A 490 -15.99 -4.36 12.81
C PHE A 490 -16.58 -3.79 14.11
N SER A 491 -15.72 -3.55 15.10
CA SER A 491 -16.08 -2.96 16.40
C SER A 491 -14.84 -2.35 17.08
N SER A 492 -15.01 -1.62 18.19
CA SER A 492 -13.87 -1.15 18.98
C SER A 492 -12.92 -2.28 19.40
N ALA A 493 -13.45 -3.49 19.66
CA ALA A 493 -12.62 -4.67 19.99
C ALA A 493 -11.80 -5.19 18.79
N SER A 494 -12.24 -4.95 17.55
CA SER A 494 -11.40 -5.26 16.37
C SER A 494 -10.32 -4.20 16.18
N ASP A 495 -10.56 -2.94 16.56
CA ASP A 495 -9.51 -1.91 16.56
C ASP A 495 -8.47 -2.14 17.68
N VAL A 496 -8.88 -2.74 18.82
CA VAL A 496 -7.95 -3.18 19.87
C VAL A 496 -6.96 -4.22 19.34
N TRP A 497 -7.43 -5.18 18.53
CA TRP A 497 -6.54 -6.13 17.85
C TRP A 497 -5.52 -5.40 16.97
N SER A 498 -6.01 -4.46 16.14
CA SER A 498 -5.15 -3.64 15.28
C SER A 498 -4.16 -2.81 16.08
N PHE A 499 -4.55 -2.30 17.25
CA PHE A 499 -3.65 -1.60 18.18
C PHE A 499 -2.56 -2.53 18.72
N GLY A 500 -2.87 -3.80 19.01
CA GLY A 500 -1.85 -4.80 19.37
C GLY A 500 -0.81 -5.02 18.26
N ILE A 501 -1.23 -5.06 16.99
CA ILE A 501 -0.31 -5.12 15.84
C ILE A 501 0.51 -3.84 15.73
N LEU A 502 -0.10 -2.67 15.93
CA LEU A 502 0.60 -1.39 15.96
C LEU A 502 1.65 -1.33 17.08
N MET A 503 1.33 -1.85 18.27
CA MET A 503 2.32 -1.99 19.35
C MET A 503 3.53 -2.80 18.91
N TRP A 504 3.30 -3.89 18.18
CA TRP A 504 4.37 -4.71 17.61
C TRP A 504 5.21 -3.91 16.61
N GLU A 505 4.56 -3.24 15.63
CA GLU A 505 5.23 -2.38 14.64
C GLU A 505 6.10 -1.31 15.29
N VAL A 506 5.63 -0.67 16.36
CA VAL A 506 6.40 0.37 17.06
C VAL A 506 7.62 -0.19 17.76
N MET A 507 7.47 -1.33 18.42
CA MET A 507 8.58 -1.98 19.15
C MET A 507 9.58 -2.66 18.22
N SER A 508 9.20 -2.98 16.99
CA SER A 508 10.05 -3.52 15.94
C SER A 508 10.51 -2.46 14.92
N TYR A 509 10.44 -1.18 15.28
CA TYR A 509 10.87 -0.04 14.44
C TYR A 509 10.30 -0.03 13.01
N GLY A 510 9.05 -0.47 12.84
CA GLY A 510 8.33 -0.41 11.56
C GLY A 510 8.52 -1.63 10.67
N ASP A 511 8.97 -2.77 11.21
CA ASP A 511 8.93 -4.06 10.52
C ASP A 511 7.51 -4.43 10.06
N ARG A 512 7.43 -5.23 8.99
CA ARG A 512 6.17 -5.71 8.44
C ARG A 512 5.62 -6.88 9.28
N PRO A 513 4.38 -6.79 9.81
CA PRO A 513 3.76 -7.90 10.53
C PRO A 513 3.62 -9.15 9.63
N TYR A 514 4.03 -10.31 10.16
CA TYR A 514 3.97 -11.62 9.48
C TYR A 514 4.70 -11.65 8.12
N TRP A 515 5.81 -10.91 7.98
CA TRP A 515 6.46 -10.63 6.69
C TRP A 515 6.79 -11.87 5.84
N ASP A 516 7.00 -13.01 6.47
CA ASP A 516 7.31 -14.32 5.90
C ASP A 516 6.08 -15.12 5.46
N MET A 517 4.87 -14.70 5.85
CA MET A 517 3.62 -15.36 5.53
C MET A 517 2.85 -14.62 4.43
N SER A 518 2.13 -15.36 3.59
CA SER A 518 1.13 -14.84 2.66
C SER A 518 -0.16 -14.40 3.38
N ASN A 519 -1.00 -13.61 2.71
CA ASN A 519 -2.30 -13.23 3.28
C ASN A 519 -3.27 -14.41 3.44
N GLN A 520 -3.05 -15.54 2.75
CA GLN A 520 -3.86 -16.75 2.94
C GLN A 520 -3.42 -17.47 4.21
N GLU A 521 -2.13 -17.61 4.45
CA GLU A 521 -1.58 -18.24 5.65
C GLU A 521 -1.97 -17.45 6.90
N VAL A 522 -1.84 -16.11 6.89
CA VAL A 522 -2.26 -15.25 8.02
C VAL A 522 -3.75 -15.43 8.37
N ARG A 523 -4.60 -15.81 7.41
CA ARG A 523 -6.05 -16.02 7.66
C ARG A 523 -6.36 -17.39 8.26
N LEU A 524 -5.52 -18.38 8.01
CA LEU A 524 -5.74 -19.78 8.39
C LEU A 524 -5.02 -20.12 9.69
N GLU A 525 -3.85 -19.52 9.91
CA GLU A 525 -3.02 -19.77 11.08
C GLU A 525 -3.53 -19.02 12.31
N GLN A 526 -3.58 -19.71 13.46
CA GLN A 526 -3.82 -19.08 14.76
C GLN A 526 -2.53 -18.55 15.41
N TYR A 527 -1.46 -18.42 14.63
CA TYR A 527 -0.18 -17.91 15.07
C TYR A 527 -0.28 -16.48 15.62
N ARG A 528 0.61 -16.14 16.55
CA ARG A 528 0.75 -14.79 17.13
C ARG A 528 2.20 -14.35 16.98
N LEU A 529 2.41 -13.06 16.72
CA LEU A 529 3.75 -12.53 16.52
C LEU A 529 4.62 -12.69 17.80
N PRO A 530 5.89 -13.08 17.65
CA PRO A 530 6.81 -13.15 18.77
C PRO A 530 7.15 -11.74 19.29
N ALA A 531 7.72 -11.66 20.49
CA ALA A 531 8.19 -10.39 21.03
C ALA A 531 9.31 -9.82 20.14
N PRO A 532 9.25 -8.53 19.74
CA PRO A 532 10.37 -7.88 19.07
C PRO A 532 11.64 -7.88 19.93
N SER A 533 12.81 -7.79 19.29
CA SER A 533 14.08 -7.68 20.00
C SER A 533 14.07 -6.47 20.96
N GLY A 534 14.55 -6.66 22.19
CA GLY A 534 14.56 -5.61 23.22
C GLY A 534 13.18 -5.20 23.75
N CYS A 535 12.09 -5.89 23.37
CA CYS A 535 10.75 -5.59 23.85
C CYS A 535 10.55 -6.02 25.32
N PRO A 536 10.12 -5.12 26.22
CA PRO A 536 9.73 -5.48 27.57
C PRO A 536 8.61 -6.53 27.59
N SER A 537 8.76 -7.55 28.44
CA SER A 537 7.77 -8.62 28.60
C SER A 537 6.37 -8.10 28.93
N ALA A 538 6.28 -7.02 29.71
CA ALA A 538 5.01 -6.38 30.04
C ALA A 538 4.28 -5.77 28.82
N LEU A 539 5.01 -5.26 27.82
CA LEU A 539 4.41 -4.76 26.58
C LEU A 539 3.97 -5.90 25.68
N HIS A 540 4.79 -6.95 25.53
CA HIS A 540 4.40 -8.12 24.74
C HIS A 540 3.18 -8.83 25.35
N ALA A 541 3.12 -8.94 26.67
CA ALA A 541 1.93 -9.45 27.36
C ALA A 541 0.67 -8.62 27.06
N LEU A 542 0.80 -7.30 26.90
CA LEU A 542 -0.31 -6.44 26.50
C LEU A 542 -0.72 -6.66 25.04
N MET A 543 0.25 -6.90 24.13
CA MET A 543 -0.04 -7.29 22.74
C MET A 543 -0.84 -8.61 22.70
N LEU A 544 -0.46 -9.61 23.49
CA LEU A 544 -1.16 -10.90 23.58
C LEU A 544 -2.58 -10.75 24.14
N GLN A 545 -2.82 -9.80 25.05
CA GLN A 545 -4.18 -9.46 25.53
C GLN A 545 -5.02 -8.82 24.40
N CYS A 546 -4.42 -7.99 23.55
CA CYS A 546 -5.11 -7.45 22.36
C CYS A 546 -5.47 -8.54 21.35
N TRP A 547 -4.70 -9.63 21.28
CA TRP A 547 -4.88 -10.71 20.29
C TRP A 547 -5.63 -11.94 20.82
N GLN A 548 -6.47 -11.77 21.85
CA GLN A 548 -7.38 -12.83 22.28
C GLN A 548 -8.34 -13.22 21.15
N GLY A 549 -8.61 -14.52 21.04
CA GLY A 549 -9.47 -15.10 20.01
C GLY A 549 -10.90 -14.57 20.12
N ASP A 550 -11.48 -14.65 21.32
CA ASP A 550 -12.74 -13.98 21.61
C ASP A 550 -12.51 -12.48 21.76
N ARG A 551 -13.34 -11.69 21.09
CA ARG A 551 -13.31 -10.22 21.15
C ARG A 551 -13.70 -9.67 22.52
N GLN A 552 -14.47 -10.42 23.31
CA GLN A 552 -14.90 -9.97 24.65
C GLN A 552 -13.78 -10.07 25.68
N ASP A 553 -12.80 -10.93 25.44
CA ASP A 553 -11.64 -11.09 26.32
C ASP A 553 -10.56 -10.03 26.07
N ARG A 554 -10.70 -9.23 25.00
CA ARG A 554 -9.77 -8.15 24.67
C ARG A 554 -10.03 -6.94 25.58
N PRO A 555 -8.99 -6.28 26.09
CA PRO A 555 -9.15 -5.09 26.93
C PRO A 555 -9.71 -3.92 26.12
N GLY A 556 -10.58 -3.10 26.73
CA GLY A 556 -10.96 -1.80 26.16
C GLY A 556 -9.80 -0.80 26.19
N PHE A 557 -9.89 0.26 25.38
CA PHE A 557 -8.84 1.29 25.31
C PHE A 557 -8.56 2.00 26.64
N ASP A 558 -9.54 2.12 27.55
CA ASP A 558 -9.33 2.63 28.90
C ASP A 558 -8.34 1.79 29.72
N SER A 559 -8.48 0.46 29.64
CA SER A 559 -7.62 -0.50 30.34
C SER A 559 -6.22 -0.52 29.74
N LEU A 560 -6.13 -0.44 28.41
CA LEU A 560 -4.85 -0.33 27.68
C LEU A 560 -4.09 0.93 28.09
N LEU A 561 -4.75 2.09 28.12
CA LEU A 561 -4.15 3.35 28.55
C LEU A 561 -3.71 3.31 30.00
N SER A 562 -4.54 2.76 30.89
CA SER A 562 -4.18 2.58 32.30
C SER A 562 -2.92 1.72 32.47
N SER A 563 -2.78 0.68 31.64
CA SER A 563 -1.61 -0.20 31.60
C SER A 563 -0.37 0.53 31.08
N LEU A 564 -0.47 1.28 29.99
CA LEU A 564 0.63 2.08 29.44
C LEU A 564 1.06 3.20 30.41
N ASP A 565 0.12 3.90 31.02
CA ASP A 565 0.41 4.93 32.04
C ASP A 565 1.09 4.35 33.28
N ARG A 566 0.77 3.12 33.66
CA ARG A 566 1.48 2.41 34.74
C ARG A 566 2.93 2.11 34.35
N LEU A 567 3.18 1.69 33.11
CA LEU A 567 4.52 1.43 32.58
C LEU A 567 5.36 2.71 32.47
N ILE A 568 4.77 3.83 32.02
CA ILE A 568 5.44 5.13 31.95
C ILE A 568 5.80 5.64 33.36
N ARG A 569 4.90 5.50 34.34
CA ARG A 569 5.15 5.92 35.73
C ARG A 569 6.17 5.05 36.46
N HIS A 570 6.39 3.82 36.02
CA HIS A 570 7.37 2.90 36.60
C HIS A 570 8.37 2.39 35.55
N PRO A 571 9.29 3.23 35.04
CA PRO A 571 10.20 2.84 33.96
C PRO A 571 11.08 1.61 34.28
N ALA A 572 11.25 1.28 35.57
CA ALA A 572 11.93 0.05 35.99
C ALA A 572 11.27 -1.22 35.44
N SER A 573 9.95 -1.24 35.22
CA SER A 573 9.24 -2.37 34.61
C SER A 573 9.44 -2.46 33.09
N LEU A 574 10.09 -1.47 32.47
CA LEU A 574 10.45 -1.44 31.06
C LEU A 574 11.89 -1.93 30.83
N LYS A 575 12.60 -2.39 31.86
CA LYS A 575 13.88 -3.07 31.68
C LYS A 575 13.61 -4.41 31.03
N ALA A 576 14.18 -4.63 29.84
CA ALA A 576 14.26 -5.95 29.26
C ALA A 576 15.06 -6.83 30.24
N GLU A 577 14.44 -7.90 30.75
CA GLU A 577 15.24 -8.99 31.29
C GLU A 577 16.10 -9.52 30.13
N LEU A 578 17.39 -9.80 30.38
CA LEU A 578 18.21 -10.50 29.38
C LEU A 578 17.40 -11.70 28.90
N ALA A 579 17.10 -11.73 27.61
CA ALA A 579 16.29 -12.77 27.01
C ALA A 579 16.85 -14.14 27.41
N ARG A 580 16.20 -14.82 28.35
CA ARG A 580 16.13 -16.28 28.25
C ARG A 580 15.44 -16.53 26.92
N PRO A 581 15.94 -17.47 26.08
CA PRO A 581 15.28 -17.79 24.82
C PRO A 581 13.84 -18.19 25.16
N THR A 582 12.92 -17.26 24.95
CA THR A 582 11.51 -17.44 25.27
C THR A 582 10.96 -18.39 24.23
N GLN A 583 10.69 -19.62 24.68
CA GLN A 583 9.92 -20.58 23.92
C GLN A 583 8.64 -19.91 23.40
N PRO A 584 8.24 -20.16 22.14
CA PRO A 584 6.95 -19.71 21.62
C PRO A 584 5.83 -20.35 22.47
N LEU A 585 5.23 -19.56 23.36
CA LEU A 585 4.10 -20.01 24.17
C LEU A 585 2.83 -20.00 23.31
N LEU A 586 2.55 -21.17 22.74
CA LEU A 586 1.21 -21.65 22.46
C LEU A 586 0.33 -21.53 23.73
N SER A 587 -0.99 -21.53 23.55
CA SER A 587 -2.01 -21.69 24.60
C SER A 587 -1.58 -22.59 25.78
N PRO A 588 -2.05 -22.36 27.02
CA PRO A 588 -1.52 -23.02 28.22
C PRO A 588 -1.91 -24.51 28.26
N THR A 589 -1.13 -25.33 27.58
CA THR A 589 -1.02 -26.77 27.81
C THR A 589 0.47 -27.08 27.80
N HIS A 590 1.00 -27.44 28.97
CA HIS A 590 2.40 -27.84 29.13
C HIS A 590 2.74 -28.95 28.12
N THR A 591 3.60 -28.66 27.14
CA THR A 591 4.20 -29.71 26.31
C THR A 591 5.42 -30.25 27.06
N ASP A 592 5.29 -31.46 27.61
CA ASP A 592 6.39 -32.14 28.28
C ASP A 592 7.43 -32.61 27.25
N LEU A 593 8.60 -31.95 27.23
CA LEU A 593 9.71 -32.26 26.33
C LEU A 593 10.65 -33.33 26.92
N SER A 594 10.40 -33.82 28.14
CA SER A 594 11.27 -34.78 28.82
C SER A 594 11.24 -36.18 28.21
N SER A 595 10.23 -36.49 27.37
CA SER A 595 10.03 -37.79 26.74
C SER A 595 10.51 -37.88 25.29
N VAL A 596 11.04 -36.79 24.72
CA VAL A 596 11.41 -36.72 23.30
C VAL A 596 12.81 -37.31 23.08
N THR A 597 12.92 -38.27 22.16
CA THR A 597 14.20 -38.98 21.92
C THR A 597 14.76 -38.76 20.52
N THR A 598 13.92 -38.35 19.56
CA THR A 598 14.33 -38.12 18.17
C THR A 598 14.14 -36.67 17.75
N VAL A 599 14.91 -36.24 16.75
CA VAL A 599 14.78 -34.88 16.15
C VAL A 599 13.40 -34.71 15.52
N HIS A 600 12.81 -35.78 14.97
CA HIS A 600 11.48 -35.74 14.39
C HIS A 600 10.38 -35.52 15.44
N GLU A 601 10.41 -36.27 16.55
CA GLU A 601 9.50 -36.06 17.67
C GLU A 601 9.67 -34.68 18.31
N TRP A 602 10.91 -34.17 18.34
CA TRP A 602 11.22 -32.83 18.84
C TRP A 602 10.64 -31.73 17.95
N LEU A 603 10.79 -31.84 16.63
CA LEU A 603 10.17 -30.92 15.68
C LEU A 603 8.64 -30.99 15.74
N ILE A 604 8.05 -32.18 15.90
CA ILE A 604 6.59 -32.33 16.06
C ILE A 604 6.12 -31.69 17.37
N ALA A 605 6.83 -31.91 18.49
CA ALA A 605 6.49 -31.33 19.80
C ALA A 605 6.56 -29.80 19.79
N LEU A 606 7.44 -29.22 18.97
CA LEU A 606 7.59 -27.79 18.75
C LEU A 606 6.68 -27.23 17.63
N ARG A 607 5.87 -28.07 16.97
CA ARG A 607 5.06 -27.70 15.78
C ARG A 607 5.91 -27.12 14.63
N MET A 608 7.14 -27.61 14.51
CA MET A 608 8.15 -27.28 13.51
C MET A 608 8.41 -28.43 12.53
N ASP A 609 7.48 -29.39 12.44
CA ASP A 609 7.59 -30.60 11.61
C ASP A 609 7.78 -30.31 10.11
N ARG A 610 7.38 -29.11 9.66
CA ARG A 610 7.63 -28.63 8.30
C ARG A 610 9.11 -28.49 7.94
N TYR A 611 10.00 -28.35 8.92
CA TYR A 611 11.45 -28.22 8.71
C TYR A 611 12.18 -29.56 8.73
N ARG A 612 11.43 -30.67 8.83
CA ARG A 612 11.99 -32.02 8.86
C ARG A 612 12.93 -32.27 7.69
N ASP A 613 12.49 -31.93 6.48
CA ASP A 613 13.26 -32.22 5.27
C ASP A 613 14.55 -31.39 5.21
N GLU A 614 14.56 -30.19 5.79
CA GLU A 614 15.75 -29.35 5.96
C GLU A 614 16.73 -29.95 6.97
N PHE A 615 16.25 -30.44 8.12
CA PHE A 615 17.09 -31.10 9.12
C PHE A 615 17.66 -32.42 8.59
N ASP A 616 16.88 -33.18 7.83
CA ASP A 616 17.33 -34.40 7.17
C ASP A 616 18.35 -34.09 6.07
N ARG A 617 18.14 -33.04 5.27
CA ARG A 617 19.14 -32.56 4.28
C ARG A 617 20.44 -32.09 4.93
N ALA A 618 20.37 -31.48 6.12
CA ALA A 618 21.53 -31.03 6.89
C ALA A 618 22.19 -32.16 7.72
N GLN A 619 21.73 -33.41 7.59
CA GLN A 619 22.21 -34.58 8.35
C GLN A 619 22.11 -34.45 9.88
N LEU A 620 21.16 -33.64 10.36
CA LEU A 620 20.89 -33.39 11.77
C LEU A 620 19.91 -34.42 12.34
N HIS A 621 20.33 -35.68 12.36
CA HIS A 621 19.44 -36.79 12.74
C HIS A 621 19.40 -37.12 14.25
N SER A 622 20.24 -36.47 15.08
CA SER A 622 20.23 -36.64 16.55
C SER A 622 20.16 -35.29 17.26
N LEU A 623 19.49 -35.27 18.42
CA LEU A 623 19.35 -34.06 19.23
C LEU A 623 20.71 -33.50 19.67
N GLU A 624 21.69 -34.37 19.90
CA GLU A 624 23.07 -33.99 20.21
C GLU A 624 23.74 -33.26 19.04
N ARG A 625 23.55 -33.72 17.80
CA ARG A 625 24.06 -33.03 16.60
C ARG A 625 23.36 -31.69 16.37
N VAL A 626 22.05 -31.62 16.63
CA VAL A 626 21.30 -30.36 16.57
C VAL A 626 21.87 -29.35 17.59
N ILE A 627 22.13 -29.78 18.82
CA ILE A 627 22.72 -28.92 19.86
C ILE A 627 24.12 -28.44 19.43
N ILE A 628 24.98 -29.34 18.95
CA ILE A 628 26.33 -29.00 18.49
C ILE A 628 26.28 -28.04 17.29
N HIS A 629 25.35 -28.26 16.35
CA HIS A 629 25.16 -27.41 15.18
C HIS A 629 24.73 -26.00 15.60
N ILE A 630 23.75 -25.87 16.50
CA ILE A 630 23.30 -24.58 17.05
C ILE A 630 24.45 -23.86 17.76
N TYR A 631 25.24 -24.57 18.58
CA TYR A 631 26.37 -23.97 19.31
C TYR A 631 27.54 -23.55 18.42
N THR A 632 27.83 -24.30 17.36
CA THR A 632 28.95 -24.01 16.44
C THR A 632 28.59 -23.00 15.36
N HIS A 633 27.31 -22.87 15.00
CA HIS A 633 26.84 -22.00 13.93
C HIS A 633 26.03 -20.78 14.42
N LEU A 634 26.07 -20.43 15.71
CA LEU A 634 25.47 -19.20 16.24
C LEU A 634 25.94 -17.91 15.53
N HIS A 635 27.05 -17.95 14.79
CA HIS A 635 27.53 -16.86 13.93
C HIS A 635 27.40 -17.10 12.41
N THR A 636 27.01 -18.28 11.95
CA THR A 636 27.03 -18.67 10.52
C THR A 636 25.79 -19.44 10.04
N CYS A 637 24.88 -19.83 10.93
CA CYS A 637 23.58 -20.36 10.55
C CYS A 637 22.78 -19.21 9.93
N ALA A 638 22.56 -19.30 8.62
CA ALA A 638 21.56 -18.53 7.90
C ALA A 638 20.13 -18.96 8.28
N VAL A 639 19.81 -18.92 9.57
CA VAL A 639 18.43 -18.69 10.02
C VAL A 639 18.29 -17.17 10.03
N TYR A 640 18.00 -16.61 8.85
CA TYR A 640 17.56 -15.23 8.75
C TYR A 640 16.12 -15.18 9.27
N THR A 641 15.96 -15.14 10.60
CA THR A 641 14.71 -14.77 11.29
C THR A 641 15.07 -14.50 12.75
N HIS A 642 15.00 -13.25 13.20
CA HIS A 642 15.32 -12.87 14.58
C HIS A 642 14.38 -13.47 15.64
N GLY A 643 13.36 -14.25 15.24
CA GLY A 643 12.34 -14.83 16.11
C GLY A 643 12.18 -16.35 16.05
N HIS A 644 12.97 -17.08 15.26
CA HIS A 644 13.01 -18.56 15.26
C HIS A 644 14.27 -19.08 15.95
#